data_AF-F4Q611-F1
#
_entry.id   AF-F4Q611-F1
#
_cell.length_a   1.000
_cell.length_b   1.000
_cell.length_c   1.000
_cell.angle_alpha   90.00
_cell.angle_beta   90.00
_cell.angle_gamma   90.00
#
_symmetry.space_group_name_H-M   'P 1'
#
loop_
_entity.id
_entity.type
_entity.pdbx_description
1 polymer ?
#
loop_
_entity_poly.entity_id
_entity_poly.type
_entity_poly.pdbx_seq_one_letter_code
_entity_poly.pdbx_strand_id
1 'polypeptide(L)'
;MNTLRQERRVVVIDYIDNNGDIICLLLTCKKLYSNSSLRRSIRFKGIAPINDPPQVSRMLCMSGKVYKSERFIATATQFKLLSFKDILENSISDHQVILNVLDDDDDYPQWVQQRIYAENRVADKSGITTVLVLVRTDLSPTQPESLYDIPSIETLFISCRCNAVVDLGSISLLPCLQRLSISTGKLEISRHHTSLRSLDLNFTIMRGGQFSCRLIDLGLTKFVSLTELTISTYFAMDIGAGLLPSSLKSLTLGLTEIPPRDTFISLTSLVTLDIKLEISSREAGDQQLFIDLESLCNLETLKANVTYHRREPDPKHNISMSVPPSIKILDFGDLCSDRLQIPTHCTMPLLERLDVDGTLVVGGRINLSSSPLIKKLVLLDCYEPMPSDIIPSSVERLTIHSYPEGERILRQVVLPTSLTHLTIVGDHYEPVQHPPSLVKLKQLINDAPLSLPQHLKKLALEINKDNVTHLVLPSSPSYPPNLEALDLVDSQGAFTIDIPPITKYLSIYLDSERKVYSISTRIPENIITEQQQWFPSNTTHLTCKLKGDEGSFRLDQVINHTNVRYLTLCLSDYSTTTFEFSIQRLDANNLNVLVLETKTLQGGIITQQRKSANNQQQQPFQSIYVHYRTGTVTPFTLKWSFSKKKSLKIIMIGKEINDQQQQYDPINLHLSTTVPSCVHLHFNQLDSNHY
;
A
#
# COMPACT_ATOMS: atom_id res chain seq x y z
N MET A 1 27.29 18.82 -30.84
CA MET A 1 25.84 18.74 -31.13
C MET A 1 25.21 17.38 -30.81
N ASN A 2 25.84 16.25 -31.15
CA ASN A 2 25.29 14.91 -30.85
C ASN A 2 25.24 14.59 -29.34
N THR A 3 26.24 15.00 -28.55
CA THR A 3 26.27 14.86 -27.09
C THR A 3 25.11 15.62 -26.43
N LEU A 4 24.89 16.88 -26.80
CA LEU A 4 23.76 17.69 -26.32
C LEU A 4 22.39 17.08 -26.69
N ARG A 5 22.28 16.44 -27.85
CA ARG A 5 21.05 15.71 -28.25
C ARG A 5 20.86 14.43 -27.44
N GLN A 6 21.94 13.79 -27.01
CA GLN A 6 21.89 12.59 -26.19
C GLN A 6 21.55 12.93 -24.73
N GLU A 7 22.17 13.96 -24.16
CA GLU A 7 21.86 14.49 -22.82
C GLU A 7 20.37 14.89 -22.70
N ARG A 8 19.84 15.63 -23.69
CA ARG A 8 18.41 15.99 -23.71
C ARG A 8 17.47 14.78 -23.76
N ARG A 9 17.88 13.66 -24.37
CA ARG A 9 17.06 12.44 -24.42
C ARG A 9 17.08 11.69 -23.09
N VAL A 10 18.20 11.65 -22.40
CA VAL A 10 18.31 11.05 -21.06
C VAL A 10 17.41 11.81 -20.09
N VAL A 11 17.41 13.14 -20.17
CA VAL A 11 16.53 14.00 -19.35
C VAL A 11 15.05 13.64 -19.52
N VAL A 12 14.57 13.41 -20.75
CA VAL A 12 13.15 13.03 -20.98
C VAL A 12 12.82 11.69 -20.34
N ILE A 13 13.72 10.72 -20.38
CA ILE A 13 13.51 9.38 -19.79
C ILE A 13 13.49 9.46 -18.27
N ASP A 14 14.32 10.33 -17.68
CA ASP A 14 14.35 10.51 -16.24
C ASP A 14 13.07 11.14 -15.68
N TYR A 15 12.35 11.93 -16.50
CA TYR A 15 11.03 12.49 -16.16
C TYR A 15 9.85 11.52 -16.32
N ILE A 16 10.07 10.32 -16.85
CA ILE A 16 8.99 9.31 -16.94
C ILE A 16 8.95 8.53 -15.63
N ASP A 17 7.96 8.86 -14.79
CA ASP A 17 7.75 8.23 -13.49
C ASP A 17 6.92 6.93 -13.57
N ASN A 18 6.23 6.70 -14.69
CA ASN A 18 5.36 5.54 -14.88
C ASN A 18 6.01 4.49 -15.81
N ASN A 19 6.18 3.27 -15.30
CA ASN A 19 6.77 2.18 -16.09
C ASN A 19 5.94 1.77 -17.32
N GLY A 20 4.62 2.01 -17.31
CA GLY A 20 3.76 1.82 -18.48
C GLY A 20 4.03 2.82 -19.58
N ASP A 21 4.34 4.07 -19.23
CA ASP A 21 4.75 5.08 -20.19
C ASP A 21 6.15 4.79 -20.73
N ILE A 22 7.06 4.22 -19.91
CA ILE A 22 8.36 3.70 -20.39
C ILE A 22 8.13 2.60 -21.43
N ILE A 23 7.28 1.62 -21.14
CA ILE A 23 6.98 0.54 -22.10
C ILE A 23 6.33 1.10 -23.36
N CYS A 24 5.38 2.02 -23.25
CA CYS A 24 4.73 2.67 -24.39
C CYS A 24 5.77 3.40 -25.25
N LEU A 25 6.63 4.22 -24.65
CA LEU A 25 7.73 4.91 -25.33
C LEU A 25 8.62 3.92 -26.09
N LEU A 26 8.97 2.80 -25.49
CA LEU A 26 9.83 1.79 -26.10
C LEU A 26 9.16 1.08 -27.28
N LEU A 27 7.85 0.84 -27.18
CA LEU A 27 7.05 0.26 -28.25
C LEU A 27 6.88 1.21 -29.44
N THR A 28 6.64 2.49 -29.18
CA THR A 28 6.40 3.49 -30.23
C THR A 28 7.70 4.02 -30.83
N CYS A 29 8.77 4.14 -30.03
CA CYS A 29 10.04 4.72 -30.44
C CYS A 29 11.14 3.67 -30.63
N LYS A 30 10.93 2.69 -31.51
CA LYS A 30 11.90 1.59 -31.77
C LYS A 30 13.33 2.07 -32.05
N LYS A 31 13.50 3.20 -32.76
CA LYS A 31 14.81 3.82 -33.05
C LYS A 31 15.53 4.33 -31.79
N LEU A 32 14.77 4.73 -30.78
CA LEU A 32 15.28 5.12 -29.46
C LEU A 32 15.86 3.89 -28.77
N TYR A 33 15.15 2.77 -28.84
CA TYR A 33 15.55 1.51 -28.23
C TYR A 33 16.76 0.84 -28.89
N SER A 34 16.89 0.97 -30.22
CA SER A 34 18.06 0.45 -30.94
C SER A 34 19.37 1.17 -30.59
N ASN A 35 19.32 2.30 -29.88
CA ASN A 35 20.51 2.98 -29.40
C ASN A 35 21.00 2.31 -28.09
N SER A 36 22.08 1.54 -28.18
CA SER A 36 22.64 0.77 -27.06
C SER A 36 23.00 1.61 -25.83
N SER A 37 23.50 2.84 -26.03
CA SER A 37 23.88 3.73 -24.92
C SER A 37 22.66 4.21 -24.14
N LEU A 38 21.58 4.57 -24.85
CA LEU A 38 20.35 5.01 -24.23
C LEU A 38 19.61 3.84 -23.60
N ARG A 39 19.59 2.67 -24.26
CA ARG A 39 19.02 1.43 -23.73
C ARG A 39 19.55 1.09 -22.35
N ARG A 40 20.86 1.27 -22.11
CA ARG A 40 21.52 1.07 -20.80
C ARG A 40 21.14 2.10 -19.74
N SER A 41 20.65 3.27 -20.16
CA SER A 41 20.22 4.34 -19.25
C SER A 41 18.76 4.18 -18.83
N ILE A 42 17.97 3.36 -19.53
CA ILE A 42 16.57 3.12 -19.21
C ILE A 42 16.49 2.04 -18.14
N ARG A 43 15.79 2.36 -17.05
CA ARG A 43 15.48 1.45 -15.95
C ARG A 43 14.02 1.61 -15.54
N PHE A 44 13.42 0.53 -15.05
CA PHE A 44 12.12 0.60 -14.40
C PHE A 44 12.24 1.27 -13.04
N LYS A 45 11.28 2.12 -12.72
CA LYS A 45 11.20 2.88 -11.47
C LYS A 45 10.51 2.02 -10.40
N GLY A 46 11.05 2.03 -9.18
CA GLY A 46 10.47 1.32 -8.04
C GLY A 46 10.54 -0.22 -8.11
N ILE A 47 11.46 -0.75 -8.93
CA ILE A 47 11.71 -2.18 -9.08
C ILE A 47 13.17 -2.44 -8.69
N ALA A 48 13.37 -3.05 -7.52
CA ALA A 48 14.67 -3.42 -6.98
C ALA A 48 14.58 -4.81 -6.32
N PRO A 49 15.68 -5.61 -6.29
CA PRO A 49 15.67 -6.94 -5.67
C PRO A 49 15.49 -6.92 -4.16
N ILE A 50 15.99 -5.87 -3.50
CA ILE A 50 15.87 -5.66 -2.05
C ILE A 50 14.93 -4.48 -1.82
N ASN A 51 13.92 -4.68 -0.97
CA ASN A 51 13.03 -3.61 -0.52
C ASN A 51 13.39 -3.21 0.91
N ASP A 52 13.21 -1.93 1.24
CA ASP A 52 13.06 -1.54 2.63
C ASP A 52 11.83 -2.28 3.20
N PRO A 53 11.91 -2.87 4.40
CA PRO A 53 10.81 -3.59 4.99
C PRO A 53 9.59 -2.66 5.11
N PRO A 54 8.40 -3.05 4.62
CA PRO A 54 7.21 -2.25 4.85
C PRO A 54 6.93 -2.18 6.35
N GLN A 55 6.70 -0.99 6.89
CA GLN A 55 6.43 -0.79 8.32
C GLN A 55 5.22 -1.62 8.83
N VAL A 56 4.33 -2.06 7.93
CA VAL A 56 2.99 -2.58 8.25
C VAL A 56 2.90 -4.12 8.25
N SER A 57 3.77 -4.86 7.56
CA SER A 57 3.65 -6.34 7.45
C SER A 57 4.55 -7.10 8.42
N ARG A 58 4.55 -6.72 9.70
CA ARG A 58 5.39 -7.35 10.74
C ARG A 58 4.97 -8.77 11.12
N MET A 59 3.74 -9.18 10.81
CA MET A 59 3.24 -10.53 11.09
C MET A 59 3.84 -11.61 10.14
N LEU A 60 4.41 -11.22 8.99
CA LEU A 60 4.98 -12.14 7.98
C LEU A 60 6.50 -12.34 8.09
N CYS A 61 7.17 -11.70 9.07
CA CYS A 61 8.62 -11.73 9.25
C CYS A 61 9.21 -13.13 9.43
N MET A 62 8.42 -14.10 9.88
CA MET A 62 8.88 -15.48 10.09
C MET A 62 9.40 -16.17 8.82
N SER A 63 9.02 -15.70 7.63
CA SER A 63 9.41 -16.33 6.36
C SER A 63 10.75 -15.84 5.79
N GLY A 64 11.35 -14.77 6.33
CA GLY A 64 12.54 -14.12 5.73
C GLY A 64 12.28 -13.47 4.36
N LYS A 65 11.05 -13.53 3.84
CA LYS A 65 10.66 -12.93 2.56
C LYS A 65 10.52 -11.41 2.60
N VAL A 66 10.49 -10.82 3.80
CA VAL A 66 10.17 -9.40 4.00
C VAL A 66 11.12 -8.46 3.26
N TYR A 67 12.39 -8.82 3.14
CA TYR A 67 13.39 -7.98 2.47
C TYR A 67 13.54 -8.28 0.97
N LYS A 68 13.09 -9.45 0.51
CA LYS A 68 13.08 -9.77 -0.92
C LYS A 68 11.90 -9.09 -1.57
N SER A 69 12.16 -8.42 -2.68
CA SER A 69 11.10 -7.77 -3.42
C SER A 69 10.26 -8.78 -4.19
N GLU A 70 9.14 -9.19 -3.62
CA GLU A 70 8.16 -10.04 -4.32
C GLU A 70 7.69 -9.41 -5.64
N ARG A 71 7.62 -8.08 -5.70
CA ARG A 71 7.34 -7.32 -6.92
C ARG A 71 8.41 -7.55 -7.98
N PHE A 72 9.69 -7.49 -7.60
CA PHE A 72 10.80 -7.76 -8.52
C PHE A 72 10.86 -9.23 -8.93
N ILE A 73 10.65 -10.18 -8.01
CA ILE A 73 10.55 -11.62 -8.32
C ILE A 73 9.47 -11.86 -9.37
N ALA A 74 8.26 -11.33 -9.14
CA ALA A 74 7.15 -11.47 -10.08
C ALA A 74 7.46 -10.84 -11.44
N THR A 75 8.10 -9.66 -11.45
CA THR A 75 8.55 -9.02 -12.69
C THR A 75 9.58 -9.90 -13.40
N ALA A 76 10.66 -10.30 -12.74
CA ALA A 76 11.75 -11.05 -13.36
C ALA A 76 11.36 -12.45 -13.86
N THR A 77 10.43 -13.12 -13.19
CA THR A 77 10.02 -14.49 -13.52
C THR A 77 8.83 -14.55 -14.48
N GLN A 78 7.86 -13.64 -14.35
CA GLN A 78 6.59 -13.71 -15.09
C GLN A 78 6.56 -12.80 -16.32
N PHE A 79 7.39 -11.75 -16.33
CA PHE A 79 7.52 -10.85 -17.48
C PHE A 79 8.31 -11.53 -18.60
N LYS A 80 7.62 -12.27 -19.47
CA LYS A 80 8.26 -12.99 -20.59
C LYS A 80 8.70 -12.07 -21.74
N LEU A 81 8.81 -10.77 -21.52
CA LEU A 81 9.33 -9.84 -22.51
C LEU A 81 10.85 -9.85 -22.44
N LEU A 82 11.47 -10.94 -22.89
CA LEU A 82 12.94 -11.04 -23.04
C LEU A 82 13.50 -9.84 -23.81
N SER A 83 12.68 -9.24 -24.69
CA SER A 83 12.99 -8.00 -25.39
C SER A 83 13.34 -6.83 -24.46
N PHE A 84 12.92 -6.81 -23.20
CA PHE A 84 13.26 -5.80 -22.19
C PHE A 84 14.19 -6.31 -21.09
N LYS A 85 14.79 -7.50 -21.26
CA LYS A 85 15.73 -8.08 -20.29
C LYS A 85 16.81 -7.07 -19.88
N ASP A 86 17.43 -6.39 -20.85
CA ASP A 86 18.47 -5.40 -20.58
C ASP A 86 17.96 -4.23 -19.71
N ILE A 87 16.71 -3.78 -19.87
CA ILE A 87 16.13 -2.71 -19.03
C ILE A 87 15.93 -3.19 -17.61
N LEU A 88 15.45 -4.44 -17.46
CA LEU A 88 15.30 -5.04 -16.15
C LEU A 88 16.67 -5.28 -15.50
N GLU A 89 17.68 -5.70 -16.27
CA GLU A 89 19.08 -5.77 -15.83
C GLU A 89 19.58 -4.40 -15.36
N ASN A 90 19.31 -3.31 -16.10
CA ASN A 90 19.67 -1.95 -15.67
C ASN A 90 18.89 -1.48 -14.42
N SER A 91 17.77 -2.14 -14.11
CA SER A 91 16.97 -1.84 -12.91
C SER A 91 17.54 -2.54 -11.66
N ILE A 92 18.36 -3.57 -11.85
CA ILE A 92 19.12 -4.19 -10.77
C ILE A 92 20.26 -3.23 -10.42
N SER A 93 20.18 -2.62 -9.23
CA SER A 93 21.24 -1.74 -8.76
C SER A 93 22.53 -2.53 -8.57
N ASP A 94 23.60 -2.10 -9.22
CA ASP A 94 24.95 -2.62 -8.96
C ASP A 94 25.42 -2.38 -7.51
N HIS A 95 24.69 -1.58 -6.73
CA HIS A 95 24.97 -1.26 -5.34
C HIS A 95 24.28 -2.21 -4.33
N GLN A 96 23.48 -3.17 -4.81
CA GLN A 96 22.75 -4.12 -3.98
C GLN A 96 23.29 -5.54 -4.15
N VAL A 97 23.45 -6.27 -3.05
CA VAL A 97 23.83 -7.69 -3.09
C VAL A 97 23.12 -8.49 -1.99
N ILE A 98 22.87 -9.76 -2.26
CA ILE A 98 22.36 -10.75 -1.32
C ILE A 98 23.49 -11.72 -1.00
N LEU A 99 23.77 -11.89 0.29
CA LEU A 99 24.73 -12.87 0.80
C LEU A 99 23.97 -14.09 1.32
N ASN A 100 24.56 -15.26 1.02
CA ASN A 100 24.10 -16.60 1.38
C ASN A 100 22.92 -17.09 0.52
N VAL A 101 23.17 -18.14 -0.25
CA VAL A 101 22.16 -18.83 -1.07
C VAL A 101 21.52 -19.91 -0.20
N LEU A 102 20.22 -19.77 0.08
CA LEU A 102 19.46 -20.93 0.53
C LEU A 102 19.45 -21.91 -0.65
N ASP A 103 19.80 -23.19 -0.43
CA ASP A 103 19.91 -24.20 -1.50
C ASP A 103 18.61 -24.38 -2.32
N ASP A 104 17.49 -23.84 -1.83
CA ASP A 104 16.16 -23.94 -2.45
C ASP A 104 15.65 -22.60 -3.05
N ASP A 105 16.47 -21.55 -3.15
CA ASP A 105 16.02 -20.22 -3.61
C ASP A 105 16.08 -20.04 -5.14
N ASP A 106 15.35 -20.89 -5.85
CA ASP A 106 15.12 -20.82 -7.31
C ASP A 106 14.14 -19.70 -7.72
N ASP A 107 13.79 -18.79 -6.80
CA ASP A 107 12.82 -17.71 -7.04
C ASP A 107 13.29 -16.73 -8.13
N TYR A 108 14.60 -16.68 -8.44
CA TYR A 108 15.16 -15.79 -9.45
C TYR A 108 15.69 -16.55 -10.68
N PRO A 109 15.50 -16.04 -11.91
CA PRO A 109 16.19 -16.56 -13.09
C PRO A 109 17.71 -16.44 -12.95
N GLN A 110 18.47 -17.39 -13.50
CA GLN A 110 19.94 -17.45 -13.40
C GLN A 110 20.66 -16.12 -13.72
N TRP A 111 20.20 -15.37 -14.73
CA TRP A 111 20.80 -14.09 -15.10
C TRP A 111 20.63 -13.00 -14.02
N VAL A 112 19.54 -13.06 -13.24
CA VAL A 112 19.32 -12.19 -12.07
C VAL A 112 20.24 -12.64 -10.94
N GLN A 113 20.28 -13.96 -10.69
CA GLN A 113 21.12 -14.55 -9.66
C GLN A 113 22.60 -14.13 -9.81
N GLN A 114 23.09 -14.07 -11.06
CA GLN A 114 24.44 -13.61 -11.39
C GLN A 114 24.73 -12.15 -11.03
N ARG A 115 23.69 -11.31 -10.92
CA ARG A 115 23.81 -9.89 -10.59
C ARG A 115 23.64 -9.61 -9.11
N ILE A 116 22.70 -10.32 -8.45
CA ILE A 116 22.30 -10.02 -7.08
C ILE A 116 23.03 -10.83 -6.03
N TYR A 117 23.54 -12.03 -6.34
CA TYR A 117 24.26 -12.85 -5.34
C TYR A 117 25.76 -12.60 -5.41
N ALA A 118 26.38 -12.39 -4.24
CA ALA A 118 27.81 -12.05 -4.19
C ALA A 118 28.70 -13.16 -4.76
N GLU A 119 28.36 -14.42 -4.53
CA GLU A 119 29.14 -15.60 -4.99
C GLU A 119 29.21 -15.68 -6.51
N ASN A 120 28.17 -15.22 -7.20
CA ASN A 120 28.10 -15.27 -8.66
C ASN A 120 28.66 -14.00 -9.33
N ARG A 121 28.94 -12.96 -8.56
CA ARG A 121 29.37 -11.66 -9.10
C ARG A 121 30.89 -11.67 -9.30
N VAL A 122 31.31 -11.75 -10.56
CA VAL A 122 32.73 -11.78 -10.99
C VAL A 122 33.45 -10.42 -10.78
N ALA A 123 32.73 -9.40 -10.31
CA ALA A 123 33.16 -8.00 -10.38
C ALA A 123 33.59 -7.39 -9.03
N ASP A 124 34.17 -6.19 -9.15
CA ASP A 124 34.52 -5.28 -8.05
C ASP A 124 33.35 -5.08 -7.06
N LYS A 125 33.63 -5.33 -5.77
CA LYS A 125 32.67 -5.16 -4.67
C LYS A 125 32.60 -3.71 -4.14
N SER A 126 33.48 -2.81 -4.60
CA SER A 126 33.63 -1.45 -4.06
C SER A 126 32.35 -0.59 -4.16
N GLY A 127 31.53 -0.81 -5.18
CA GLY A 127 30.27 -0.07 -5.39
C GLY A 127 29.08 -0.58 -4.57
N ILE A 128 29.22 -1.65 -3.79
CA ILE A 128 28.10 -2.23 -3.03
C ILE A 128 27.84 -1.41 -1.76
N THR A 129 26.69 -0.74 -1.70
CA THR A 129 26.29 0.05 -0.52
C THR A 129 25.17 -0.61 0.29
N THR A 130 24.45 -1.58 -0.29
CA THR A 130 23.31 -2.24 0.36
C THR A 130 23.46 -3.75 0.31
N VAL A 131 23.34 -4.41 1.45
CA VAL A 131 23.51 -5.86 1.58
C VAL A 131 22.34 -6.48 2.32
N LEU A 132 21.82 -7.59 1.80
CA LEU A 132 20.88 -8.47 2.51
C LEU A 132 21.57 -9.79 2.82
N VAL A 133 21.65 -10.14 4.10
CA VAL A 133 22.19 -11.42 4.59
C VAL A 133 21.02 -12.31 5.01
N LEU A 134 20.96 -13.50 4.44
CA LEU A 134 19.97 -14.52 4.81
C LEU A 134 20.68 -15.62 5.61
N VAL A 135 20.37 -15.78 6.89
CA VAL A 135 21.06 -16.78 7.74
C VAL A 135 20.16 -18.00 7.93
N ARG A 136 20.75 -19.19 7.72
CA ARG A 136 20.10 -20.49 7.95
C ARG A 136 20.28 -20.97 9.39
N THR A 137 19.36 -21.80 9.82
CA THR A 137 19.29 -22.37 11.17
C THR A 137 20.17 -23.57 11.41
N ASP A 138 20.52 -24.30 10.34
CA ASP A 138 21.21 -25.58 10.37
C ASP A 138 22.74 -25.44 10.37
N LEU A 139 23.24 -24.27 9.97
CA LEU A 139 24.67 -23.98 10.00
C LEU A 139 25.01 -23.28 11.31
N SER A 140 26.05 -23.77 11.99
CA SER A 140 26.72 -23.05 13.08
C SER A 140 26.93 -21.60 12.65
N PRO A 141 26.83 -20.60 13.56
CA PRO A 141 26.93 -19.19 13.25
C PRO A 141 28.33 -18.85 12.71
N THR A 142 28.61 -19.22 11.47
CA THR A 142 29.73 -18.69 10.73
C THR A 142 29.33 -17.26 10.43
N GLN A 143 30.01 -16.33 11.12
CA GLN A 143 30.00 -14.94 10.72
C GLN A 143 30.22 -14.92 9.20
N PRO A 144 29.41 -14.22 8.41
CA PRO A 144 29.66 -14.10 6.99
C PRO A 144 30.93 -13.28 6.83
N GLU A 145 32.10 -13.91 6.85
CA GLU A 145 33.40 -13.25 6.68
C GLU A 145 33.40 -12.39 5.40
N SER A 146 32.68 -12.87 4.38
CA SER A 146 32.43 -12.19 3.11
C SER A 146 31.71 -10.84 3.21
N LEU A 147 31.01 -10.57 4.32
CA LEU A 147 30.39 -9.27 4.59
C LEU A 147 31.46 -8.19 4.78
N TYR A 148 32.55 -8.54 5.48
CA TYR A 148 33.60 -7.59 5.84
C TYR A 148 34.58 -7.31 4.69
N ASP A 149 34.50 -8.08 3.60
CA ASP A 149 35.20 -7.78 2.34
C ASP A 149 34.61 -6.56 1.60
N ILE A 150 33.50 -6.01 2.07
CA ILE A 150 32.78 -4.90 1.44
C ILE A 150 32.75 -3.70 2.40
N PRO A 151 33.82 -2.89 2.47
CA PRO A 151 33.90 -1.77 3.42
C PRO A 151 32.93 -0.63 3.09
N SER A 152 32.38 -0.59 1.88
CA SER A 152 31.46 0.45 1.38
C SER A 152 29.99 0.24 1.77
N ILE A 153 29.67 -0.80 2.54
CA ILE A 153 28.29 -1.05 3.00
C ILE A 153 27.81 0.13 3.85
N GLU A 154 26.71 0.74 3.41
CA GLU A 154 25.99 1.80 4.12
C GLU A 154 24.70 1.26 4.76
N THR A 155 24.06 0.28 4.13
CA THR A 155 22.81 -0.34 4.59
C THR A 155 22.95 -1.86 4.65
N LEU A 156 22.68 -2.43 5.82
CA LEU A 156 22.75 -3.87 6.06
C LEU A 156 21.43 -4.41 6.61
N PHE A 157 20.86 -5.37 5.90
CA PHE A 157 19.71 -6.15 6.35
C PHE A 157 20.18 -7.56 6.73
N ILE A 158 19.87 -8.01 7.93
CA ILE A 158 20.14 -9.38 8.38
C ILE A 158 18.81 -10.02 8.71
N SER A 159 18.47 -11.08 7.99
CA SER A 159 17.28 -11.86 8.23
C SER A 159 17.67 -13.28 8.61
N CYS A 160 17.61 -13.57 9.90
CA CYS A 160 17.80 -14.91 10.41
C CYS A 160 16.47 -15.62 10.53
N ARG A 161 16.38 -16.83 9.97
CA ARG A 161 15.28 -17.73 10.32
C ARG A 161 15.59 -18.33 11.71
N CYS A 162 14.60 -18.35 12.58
CA CYS A 162 14.62 -19.00 13.90
C CYS A 162 15.72 -18.51 14.88
N ASN A 163 16.08 -19.36 15.83
CA ASN A 163 16.79 -19.07 17.09
C ASN A 163 18.28 -18.75 16.93
N ALA A 164 18.72 -18.37 15.72
CA ALA A 164 20.11 -18.05 15.47
C ALA A 164 20.54 -16.88 16.36
N VAL A 165 21.73 -16.99 16.91
CA VAL A 165 22.40 -15.89 17.60
C VAL A 165 23.16 -15.12 16.54
N VAL A 166 22.80 -13.86 16.33
CA VAL A 166 23.57 -12.95 15.49
C VAL A 166 24.59 -12.26 16.36
N ASP A 167 25.85 -12.62 16.18
CA ASP A 167 26.97 -11.91 16.80
C ASP A 167 27.44 -10.79 15.87
N LEU A 168 27.27 -9.55 16.33
CA LEU A 168 27.72 -8.35 15.65
C LEU A 168 29.01 -7.78 16.23
N GLY A 169 29.80 -8.58 16.96
CA GLY A 169 31.06 -8.13 17.53
C GLY A 169 32.06 -7.59 16.49
N SER A 170 31.95 -8.03 15.25
CA SER A 170 32.79 -7.58 14.13
C SER A 170 32.15 -6.47 13.30
N ILE A 171 30.95 -5.97 13.62
CA ILE A 171 30.24 -4.97 12.81
C ILE A 171 31.00 -3.63 12.70
N SER A 172 31.86 -3.33 13.68
CA SER A 172 32.76 -2.17 13.65
C SER A 172 33.74 -2.18 12.48
N LEU A 173 33.91 -3.31 11.78
CA LEU A 173 34.72 -3.42 10.56
C LEU A 173 34.03 -2.83 9.31
N LEU A 174 32.78 -2.40 9.41
CA LEU A 174 32.02 -1.75 8.32
C LEU A 174 31.96 -0.23 8.56
N PRO A 175 33.04 0.53 8.28
CA PRO A 175 33.15 1.93 8.70
C PRO A 175 32.07 2.84 8.13
N CYS A 176 31.51 2.49 6.97
CA CYS A 176 30.48 3.26 6.27
C CYS A 176 29.04 2.91 6.70
N LEU A 177 28.84 1.93 7.58
CA LEU A 177 27.51 1.44 7.90
C LEU A 177 26.68 2.49 8.64
N GLN A 178 25.60 2.93 8.01
CA GLN A 178 24.69 3.95 8.54
C GLN A 178 23.34 3.38 8.97
N ARG A 179 22.87 2.32 8.29
CA ARG A 179 21.56 1.69 8.54
C ARG A 179 21.73 0.20 8.76
N LEU A 180 21.19 -0.30 9.87
CA LEU A 180 21.23 -1.72 10.23
C LEU A 180 19.83 -2.19 10.61
N SER A 181 19.36 -3.25 9.96
CA SER A 181 18.05 -3.85 10.25
C SER A 181 18.22 -5.35 10.46
N ILE A 182 17.83 -5.84 11.63
CA ILE A 182 18.10 -7.21 12.06
C ILE A 182 16.79 -7.87 12.48
N SER A 183 16.50 -9.02 11.88
CA SER A 183 15.49 -9.95 12.35
C SER A 183 16.17 -11.20 12.90
N THR A 184 16.12 -11.41 14.21
CA THR A 184 16.83 -12.51 14.88
C THR A 184 16.11 -13.02 16.13
N GLY A 185 16.45 -14.21 16.62
CA GLY A 185 16.02 -14.70 17.93
C GLY A 185 16.87 -14.15 19.08
N LYS A 186 18.17 -13.96 18.84
CA LYS A 186 19.12 -13.39 19.83
C LYS A 186 20.15 -12.52 19.12
N LEU A 187 20.55 -11.44 19.78
CA LEU A 187 21.51 -10.47 19.26
C LEU A 187 22.61 -10.21 20.29
N GLU A 188 23.86 -10.22 19.85
CA GLU A 188 25.01 -9.86 20.68
C GLU A 188 25.75 -8.67 20.03
N ILE A 189 25.79 -7.54 20.75
CA ILE A 189 26.44 -6.30 20.32
C ILE A 189 27.60 -6.00 21.27
N SER A 190 28.82 -6.44 20.94
CA SER A 190 29.96 -6.26 21.84
C SER A 190 30.74 -4.94 21.61
N ARG A 191 30.83 -4.45 20.36
CA ARG A 191 31.68 -3.31 19.99
C ARG A 191 30.93 -2.03 19.63
N HIS A 192 31.62 -0.90 19.76
CA HIS A 192 31.12 0.43 19.42
C HIS A 192 31.08 0.63 17.89
N HIS A 193 30.00 1.23 17.39
CA HIS A 193 29.90 1.68 16.01
C HIS A 193 29.58 3.17 15.97
N THR A 194 30.48 3.96 15.39
CA THR A 194 30.39 5.43 15.45
C THR A 194 29.63 6.04 14.28
N SER A 195 29.43 5.34 13.17
CA SER A 195 28.72 5.86 11.99
C SER A 195 27.27 5.40 11.87
N LEU A 196 26.80 4.52 12.76
CA LEU A 196 25.45 3.95 12.69
C LEU A 196 24.42 5.01 13.11
N ARG A 197 23.48 5.32 12.22
CA ARG A 197 22.44 6.35 12.39
C ARG A 197 21.05 5.75 12.60
N SER A 198 20.77 4.59 12.03
CA SER A 198 19.46 3.93 12.11
C SER A 198 19.63 2.45 12.44
N LEU A 199 18.93 1.99 13.48
CA LEU A 199 18.92 0.62 13.96
C LEU A 199 17.48 0.10 14.09
N ASP A 200 17.12 -0.92 13.31
CA ASP A 200 15.84 -1.62 13.40
C ASP A 200 16.06 -3.05 13.91
N LEU A 201 15.46 -3.37 15.06
CA LEU A 201 15.53 -4.65 15.73
C LEU A 201 14.14 -5.29 15.74
N ASN A 202 14.08 -6.49 15.18
CA ASN A 202 12.89 -7.33 15.17
C ASN A 202 13.23 -8.70 15.78
N PHE A 203 12.78 -8.91 17.00
CA PHE A 203 12.98 -10.18 17.69
C PHE A 203 11.83 -11.15 17.40
N THR A 204 12.14 -12.32 16.85
CA THR A 204 11.11 -13.33 16.53
C THR A 204 10.66 -14.05 17.80
N ILE A 205 9.36 -14.04 18.09
CA ILE A 205 8.78 -14.76 19.24
C ILE A 205 8.98 -16.26 19.04
N MET A 206 9.67 -16.92 19.97
CA MET A 206 9.74 -18.38 19.95
C MET A 206 8.43 -18.99 20.46
N ARG A 207 8.04 -20.12 19.86
CA ARG A 207 6.97 -20.97 20.40
C ARG A 207 7.37 -21.40 21.82
N GLY A 208 6.71 -20.84 22.82
CA GLY A 208 7.01 -21.09 24.23
C GLY A 208 7.09 -19.82 25.10
N GLY A 209 7.07 -18.63 24.51
CA GLY A 209 6.85 -17.37 25.24
C GLY A 209 7.94 -16.95 26.24
N GLN A 210 9.11 -17.60 26.24
CA GLN A 210 10.14 -17.38 27.27
C GLN A 210 11.36 -16.60 26.78
N PHE A 211 11.23 -15.80 25.71
CA PHE A 211 12.32 -14.91 25.32
C PHE A 211 12.05 -13.52 25.85
N SER A 212 12.99 -13.01 26.62
CA SER A 212 13.07 -11.63 27.03
C SER A 212 14.45 -11.11 26.64
N CYS A 213 14.50 -10.06 25.83
CA CYS A 213 15.75 -9.35 25.58
C CYS A 213 15.76 -8.16 26.53
N ARG A 214 16.67 -8.16 27.51
CA ARG A 214 16.81 -7.00 28.39
C ARG A 214 17.46 -5.88 27.59
N LEU A 215 16.90 -4.68 27.66
CA LEU A 215 17.41 -3.55 26.89
C LEU A 215 18.88 -3.23 27.23
N ILE A 216 19.28 -3.47 28.50
CA ILE A 216 20.65 -3.29 28.98
C ILE A 216 21.66 -4.18 28.25
N ASP A 217 21.26 -5.39 27.83
CA ASP A 217 22.15 -6.35 27.16
C ASP A 217 22.52 -5.90 25.74
N LEU A 218 21.71 -5.02 25.13
CA LEU A 218 21.98 -4.46 23.81
C LEU A 218 23.06 -3.38 23.82
N GLY A 219 23.40 -2.82 24.99
CA GLY A 219 24.45 -1.81 25.12
C GLY A 219 24.26 -0.60 24.21
N LEU A 220 23.02 -0.15 24.02
CA LEU A 220 22.66 0.83 22.99
C LEU A 220 23.36 2.18 23.14
N THR A 221 23.70 2.58 24.38
CA THR A 221 24.46 3.81 24.69
C THR A 221 25.80 3.92 23.96
N LYS A 222 26.34 2.80 23.47
CA LYS A 222 27.57 2.75 22.68
C LYS A 222 27.42 3.38 21.28
N PHE A 223 26.20 3.53 20.77
CA PHE A 223 25.91 4.09 19.44
C PHE A 223 25.62 5.60 19.50
N VAL A 224 26.66 6.40 19.70
CA VAL A 224 26.56 7.86 19.91
C VAL A 224 26.01 8.65 18.71
N SER A 225 26.03 8.06 17.51
CA SER A 225 25.50 8.67 16.28
C SER A 225 24.09 8.20 15.94
N LEU A 226 23.50 7.33 16.78
CA LEU A 226 22.19 6.74 16.50
C LEU A 226 21.11 7.81 16.64
N THR A 227 20.42 8.10 15.55
CA THR A 227 19.32 9.06 15.49
C THR A 227 17.96 8.38 15.41
N GLU A 228 17.91 7.13 14.96
CA GLU A 228 16.70 6.35 14.81
C GLU A 228 16.86 4.96 15.41
N LEU A 229 15.94 4.56 16.29
CA LEU A 229 15.89 3.24 16.89
C LEU A 229 14.47 2.68 16.80
N THR A 230 14.33 1.49 16.23
CA THR A 230 13.09 0.72 16.24
C THR A 230 13.32 -0.61 16.92
N ILE A 231 12.56 -0.89 17.98
CA ILE A 231 12.48 -2.20 18.62
C ILE A 231 11.01 -2.62 18.52
N SER A 232 10.72 -3.39 17.48
CA SER A 232 9.35 -3.51 16.96
C SER A 232 8.46 -4.51 17.71
N THR A 233 9.02 -5.34 18.56
CA THR A 233 8.36 -6.49 19.16
C THR A 233 8.28 -6.35 20.68
N TYR A 234 7.20 -6.84 21.32
CA TYR A 234 6.91 -6.72 22.75
C TYR A 234 7.89 -7.56 23.60
N PHE A 235 9.13 -7.09 23.72
CA PHE A 235 10.21 -7.87 24.35
C PHE A 235 11.14 -7.06 25.23
N ALA A 236 11.13 -5.74 25.11
CA ALA A 236 12.02 -4.92 25.92
C ALA A 236 11.49 -4.92 27.36
N MET A 237 12.20 -5.66 28.20
CA MET A 237 12.08 -5.66 29.66
C MET A 237 13.29 -4.95 30.26
N ASP A 238 13.18 -4.59 31.53
CA ASP A 238 14.21 -3.93 32.31
C ASP A 238 14.67 -2.61 31.65
N ILE A 239 13.71 -1.87 31.09
CA ILE A 239 13.98 -0.53 30.59
C ILE A 239 14.22 0.42 31.77
N GLY A 240 15.21 1.29 31.66
CA GLY A 240 15.56 2.22 32.74
C GLY A 240 16.35 3.42 32.23
N ALA A 241 16.58 4.37 33.15
CA ALA A 241 17.28 5.60 32.84
C ALA A 241 18.67 5.37 32.25
N GLY A 242 19.00 6.15 31.23
CA GLY A 242 20.32 6.16 30.62
C GLY A 242 20.66 4.95 29.75
N LEU A 243 19.72 4.02 29.47
CA LEU A 243 19.96 2.90 28.56
C LEU A 243 19.85 3.27 27.07
N LEU A 244 19.21 4.39 26.76
CA LEU A 244 18.98 4.87 25.40
C LEU A 244 19.93 6.03 25.03
N PRO A 245 20.45 6.09 23.78
CA PRO A 245 21.30 7.19 23.34
C PRO A 245 20.56 8.54 23.31
N SER A 246 21.16 9.58 23.87
CA SER A 246 20.60 10.94 23.87
C SER A 246 20.57 11.61 22.49
N SER A 247 21.27 11.04 21.50
CA SER A 247 21.27 11.47 20.10
C SER A 247 19.99 11.09 19.32
N LEU A 248 19.12 10.25 19.90
CA LEU A 248 17.91 9.79 19.25
C LEU A 248 16.96 10.94 18.93
N LYS A 249 16.46 10.93 17.69
CA LYS A 249 15.41 11.81 17.17
C LYS A 249 14.11 11.04 16.91
N SER A 250 14.19 9.75 16.62
CA SER A 250 13.04 8.86 16.43
C SER A 250 13.22 7.57 17.22
N LEU A 251 12.21 7.20 18.00
CA LEU A 251 12.23 6.01 18.83
C LEU A 251 10.91 5.25 18.71
N THR A 252 10.98 3.96 18.39
CA THR A 252 9.85 3.02 18.45
C THR A 252 10.18 1.88 19.40
N LEU A 253 9.34 1.64 20.41
CA LEU A 253 9.56 0.62 21.43
C LEU A 253 8.32 -0.28 21.62
N GLY A 254 8.53 -1.59 21.57
CA GLY A 254 7.60 -2.61 22.07
C GLY A 254 7.95 -3.01 23.51
N LEU A 255 7.11 -2.62 24.47
CA LEU A 255 7.29 -2.81 25.91
C LEU A 255 6.25 -3.79 26.46
N THR A 256 6.64 -4.58 27.46
CA THR A 256 5.73 -5.46 28.23
C THR A 256 5.44 -4.92 29.64
N GLU A 257 6.11 -3.84 30.04
CA GLU A 257 6.00 -3.21 31.35
C GLU A 257 6.00 -1.68 31.21
N ILE A 258 5.50 -0.98 32.24
CA ILE A 258 5.54 0.48 32.29
C ILE A 258 6.99 0.92 32.54
N PRO A 259 7.57 1.77 31.67
CA PRO A 259 8.92 2.23 31.88
C PRO A 259 9.03 3.07 33.16
N PRO A 260 10.15 2.98 33.92
CA PRO A 260 10.43 3.90 35.02
C PRO A 260 10.31 5.37 34.58
N ARG A 261 9.89 6.26 35.49
CA ARG A 261 9.59 7.67 35.16
C ARG A 261 10.76 8.44 34.54
N ASP A 262 11.98 8.07 34.90
CA ASP A 262 13.22 8.69 34.44
C ASP A 262 13.79 8.06 33.14
N THR A 263 13.09 7.08 32.55
CA THR A 263 13.53 6.37 31.34
C THR A 263 13.86 7.30 30.18
N PHE A 264 13.00 8.29 29.92
CA PHE A 264 13.11 9.14 28.74
C PHE A 264 13.82 10.48 28.98
N ILE A 265 14.21 10.78 30.23
CA ILE A 265 14.68 12.13 30.61
C ILE A 265 15.94 12.58 29.84
N SER A 266 16.78 11.65 29.39
CA SER A 266 18.00 11.93 28.63
C SER A 266 17.77 12.18 27.13
N LEU A 267 16.56 11.90 26.62
CA LEU A 267 16.25 11.94 25.19
C LEU A 267 15.77 13.34 24.74
N THR A 268 16.48 14.38 25.15
CA THR A 268 16.08 15.77 24.89
C THR A 268 16.02 16.12 23.39
N SER A 269 16.65 15.34 22.51
CA SER A 269 16.63 15.53 21.06
C SER A 269 15.48 14.79 20.36
N LEU A 270 14.65 14.06 21.10
CA LEU A 270 13.61 13.20 20.54
C LEU A 270 12.47 14.02 19.95
N VAL A 271 12.14 13.74 18.69
CA VAL A 271 11.08 14.40 17.91
C VAL A 271 9.89 13.47 17.71
N THR A 272 10.14 12.17 17.54
CA THR A 272 9.12 11.14 17.33
C THR A 272 9.28 10.01 18.32
N LEU A 273 8.19 9.65 19.01
CA LEU A 273 8.12 8.52 19.93
C LEU A 273 6.90 7.66 19.60
N ASP A 274 7.10 6.35 19.40
CA ASP A 274 6.06 5.34 19.19
C ASP A 274 6.21 4.23 20.24
N ILE A 275 5.31 4.19 21.21
CA ILE A 275 5.29 3.20 22.30
C ILE A 275 4.18 2.21 22.01
N LYS A 276 4.53 0.92 21.99
CA LYS A 276 3.58 -0.20 21.95
C LYS A 276 3.72 -0.94 23.26
N LEU A 277 2.71 -0.86 24.10
CA LEU A 277 2.75 -1.36 25.47
C LEU A 277 1.74 -2.49 25.64
N GLU A 278 2.21 -3.67 26.01
CA GLU A 278 1.39 -4.84 26.29
C GLU A 278 1.43 -5.14 27.79
N ILE A 279 0.37 -4.81 28.53
CA ILE A 279 0.36 -4.93 30.00
C ILE A 279 -0.28 -6.26 30.42
N SER A 280 0.48 -7.06 31.17
CA SER A 280 -0.05 -8.23 31.86
C SER A 280 -0.72 -7.82 33.18
N SER A 281 -1.90 -8.37 33.48
CA SER A 281 -2.68 -7.96 34.66
C SER A 281 -2.10 -8.41 36.01
N ARG A 282 -0.95 -9.10 36.03
CA ARG A 282 -0.41 -9.73 37.24
C ARG A 282 0.52 -8.82 38.03
N GLU A 283 1.00 -7.74 37.43
CA GLU A 283 2.12 -6.94 37.95
C GLU A 283 1.68 -5.57 38.50
N ALA A 284 0.42 -5.20 38.31
CA ALA A 284 -0.10 -3.98 38.90
C ALA A 284 -0.43 -4.21 40.37
N GLY A 285 0.51 -3.89 41.26
CA GLY A 285 0.17 -3.56 42.65
C GLY A 285 -0.72 -2.32 42.71
N ASP A 286 -1.08 -1.88 43.92
CA ASP A 286 -1.90 -0.66 44.15
C ASP A 286 -1.22 0.67 43.69
N GLN A 287 -0.10 0.61 42.97
CA GLN A 287 0.62 1.77 42.48
C GLN A 287 0.01 2.27 41.16
N GLN A 288 -0.22 3.58 41.10
CA GLN A 288 -0.67 4.26 39.89
C GLN A 288 0.41 4.17 38.79
N LEU A 289 0.03 3.59 37.65
CA LEU A 289 0.91 3.48 36.48
C LEU A 289 1.08 4.86 35.84
N PHE A 290 2.32 5.26 35.60
CA PHE A 290 2.65 6.61 35.12
C PHE A 290 3.78 6.59 34.10
N ILE A 291 3.57 7.24 32.95
CA ILE A 291 4.59 7.48 31.92
C ILE A 291 4.86 8.98 31.86
N ASP A 292 6.09 9.38 32.19
CA ASP A 292 6.50 10.79 32.17
C ASP A 292 7.20 11.18 30.86
N LEU A 293 6.61 12.08 30.08
CA LEU A 293 7.19 12.62 28.84
C LEU A 293 7.34 14.15 28.87
N GLU A 294 7.04 14.81 29.99
CA GLU A 294 7.01 16.27 30.10
C GLU A 294 8.39 16.91 29.81
N SER A 295 9.47 16.19 30.13
CA SER A 295 10.85 16.63 29.87
C SER A 295 11.26 16.65 28.39
N LEU A 296 10.48 16.01 27.50
CA LEU A 296 10.80 15.88 26.08
C LEU A 296 10.35 17.10 25.27
N CYS A 297 10.96 18.25 25.52
CA CYS A 297 10.55 19.55 24.96
C CYS A 297 10.62 19.68 23.42
N ASN A 298 11.28 18.74 22.73
CA ASN A 298 11.35 18.68 21.26
C ASN A 298 10.39 17.63 20.66
N LEU A 299 9.63 16.91 21.49
CA LEU A 299 8.75 15.84 21.02
C LEU A 299 7.55 16.45 20.29
N GLU A 300 7.45 16.18 18.99
CA GLU A 300 6.38 16.68 18.14
C GLU A 300 5.33 15.60 17.84
N THR A 301 5.74 14.34 17.77
CA THR A 301 4.86 13.21 17.46
C THR A 301 4.95 12.13 18.54
N LEU A 302 3.82 11.83 19.16
CA LEU A 302 3.66 10.72 20.10
C LEU A 302 2.61 9.74 19.58
N LYS A 303 3.01 8.48 19.42
CA LYS A 303 2.10 7.35 19.23
C LYS A 303 2.18 6.44 20.45
N ALA A 304 1.06 6.04 21.01
CA ALA A 304 1.02 5.17 22.18
C ALA A 304 -0.13 4.17 22.07
N ASN A 305 0.19 2.94 21.67
CA ASN A 305 -0.77 1.84 21.60
C ASN A 305 -0.64 0.98 22.86
N VAL A 306 -1.71 0.86 23.65
CA VAL A 306 -1.71 0.09 24.90
C VAL A 306 -2.68 -1.08 24.76
N THR A 307 -2.16 -2.31 24.77
CA THR A 307 -2.96 -3.54 24.72
C THR A 307 -3.03 -4.23 26.09
N TYR A 308 -4.19 -4.79 26.41
CA TYR A 308 -4.41 -5.58 27.63
C TYR A 308 -4.88 -6.99 27.28
N HIS A 309 -4.29 -8.01 27.92
CA HIS A 309 -4.66 -9.42 27.65
C HIS A 309 -6.00 -9.86 28.28
N ARG A 310 -6.61 -9.07 29.17
CA ARG A 310 -7.79 -9.51 29.95
C ARG A 310 -9.01 -8.66 29.64
N ARG A 311 -10.14 -9.32 29.38
CA ARG A 311 -11.42 -8.68 28.98
C ARG A 311 -12.14 -7.93 30.09
N GLU A 312 -11.84 -8.20 31.35
CA GLU A 312 -12.58 -7.55 32.44
C GLU A 312 -11.90 -6.22 32.84
N PRO A 313 -12.59 -5.08 32.67
CA PRO A 313 -12.08 -3.79 33.10
C PRO A 313 -12.03 -3.75 34.63
N ASP A 314 -10.81 -3.72 35.19
CA ASP A 314 -10.65 -3.28 36.57
C ASP A 314 -10.46 -1.76 36.55
N PRO A 315 -11.45 -0.97 37.01
CA PRO A 315 -11.42 0.49 36.92
C PRO A 315 -10.26 1.13 37.71
N LYS A 316 -9.54 0.37 38.55
CA LYS A 316 -8.41 0.88 39.34
C LYS A 316 -7.14 1.12 38.52
N HIS A 317 -7.03 0.58 37.31
CA HIS A 317 -5.77 0.49 36.57
C HIS A 317 -5.64 1.51 35.43
N ASN A 318 -5.79 2.80 35.75
CA ASN A 318 -5.57 3.86 34.78
C ASN A 318 -4.06 4.15 34.61
N ILE A 319 -3.61 4.29 33.36
CA ILE A 319 -2.27 4.77 33.04
C ILE A 319 -2.36 6.28 32.85
N SER A 320 -1.65 7.02 33.69
CA SER A 320 -1.49 8.45 33.47
C SER A 320 -0.24 8.72 32.64
N MET A 321 -0.37 9.55 31.60
CA MET A 321 0.71 9.90 30.69
C MET A 321 0.84 11.41 30.60
N SER A 322 1.95 11.98 31.09
CA SER A 322 2.25 13.39 30.86
C SER A 322 2.71 13.57 29.40
N VAL A 323 2.36 14.71 28.80
CA VAL A 323 2.76 15.05 27.43
C VAL A 323 3.34 16.47 27.40
N PRO A 324 4.43 16.72 26.64
CA PRO A 324 5.05 18.03 26.60
C PRO A 324 4.24 19.01 25.74
N PRO A 325 4.34 20.34 25.99
CA PRO A 325 3.63 21.36 25.21
C PRO A 325 3.99 21.43 23.71
N SER A 326 5.11 20.79 23.31
CA SER A 326 5.62 20.75 21.93
C SER A 326 4.85 19.80 21.00
N ILE A 327 3.98 18.94 21.54
CA ILE A 327 3.26 17.92 20.77
C ILE A 327 2.37 18.56 19.69
N LYS A 328 2.53 18.08 18.45
CA LYS A 328 1.72 18.43 17.29
C LYS A 328 0.81 17.26 16.86
N ILE A 329 1.28 16.03 17.00
CA ILE A 329 0.56 14.82 16.61
C ILE A 329 0.50 13.88 17.81
N LEU A 330 -0.71 13.54 18.23
CA LEU A 330 -0.97 12.57 19.28
C LEU A 330 -1.88 11.46 18.74
N ASP A 331 -1.45 10.20 18.88
CA ASP A 331 -2.12 9.03 18.31
C ASP A 331 -2.11 7.88 19.32
N PHE A 332 -3.26 7.56 19.91
CA PHE A 332 -3.38 6.46 20.86
C PHE A 332 -3.75 5.11 20.20
N GLY A 333 -4.05 5.12 18.89
CA GLY A 333 -4.43 3.94 18.11
C GLY A 333 -5.71 3.23 18.56
N ASP A 334 -6.16 2.29 17.73
CA ASP A 334 -7.46 1.59 17.84
C ASP A 334 -7.57 0.59 19.02
N LEU A 335 -6.49 0.35 19.76
CA LEU A 335 -6.49 -0.62 20.85
C LEU A 335 -6.32 0.03 22.22
N CYS A 336 -6.23 1.37 22.28
CA CYS A 336 -6.09 2.06 23.55
C CYS A 336 -7.37 1.85 24.35
N SER A 337 -7.26 1.09 25.44
CA SER A 337 -8.36 0.99 26.39
C SER A 337 -8.73 2.37 26.93
N ASP A 338 -9.97 2.51 27.37
CA ASP A 338 -10.55 3.51 28.27
C ASP A 338 -9.71 3.86 29.53
N ARG A 339 -8.51 3.31 29.71
CA ARG A 339 -7.63 3.45 30.88
C ARG A 339 -6.55 4.52 30.75
N LEU A 340 -6.30 5.07 29.56
CA LEU A 340 -5.31 6.13 29.41
C LEU A 340 -5.86 7.48 29.88
N GLN A 341 -5.05 8.28 30.57
CA GLN A 341 -5.42 9.62 30.98
C GLN A 341 -4.26 10.59 30.79
N ILE A 342 -4.55 11.75 30.17
CA ILE A 342 -3.62 12.88 30.16
C ILE A 342 -4.00 13.78 31.34
N PRO A 343 -3.08 14.04 32.28
CA PRO A 343 -3.34 14.96 33.37
C PRO A 343 -3.82 16.33 32.87
N THR A 344 -4.77 16.94 33.58
CA THR A 344 -5.36 18.23 33.19
C THR A 344 -4.38 19.41 33.20
N HIS A 345 -3.23 19.28 33.86
CA HIS A 345 -2.17 20.28 33.85
C HIS A 345 -1.33 20.25 32.56
N CYS A 346 -1.35 19.14 31.80
CA CYS A 346 -0.66 19.05 30.53
C CYS A 346 -1.44 19.86 29.47
N THR A 347 -0.90 21.01 29.09
CA THR A 347 -1.45 21.81 27.99
C THR A 347 -0.84 21.37 26.67
N MET A 348 -1.63 21.26 25.60
CA MET A 348 -1.17 20.88 24.27
C MET A 348 -1.43 22.00 23.24
N PRO A 349 -0.83 23.20 23.42
CA PRO A 349 -1.18 24.38 22.61
C PRO A 349 -0.84 24.23 21.13
N LEU A 350 0.09 23.34 20.78
CA LEU A 350 0.55 23.10 19.40
C LEU A 350 -0.10 21.87 18.74
N LEU A 351 -1.06 21.21 19.40
CA LEU A 351 -1.67 19.98 18.88
C LEU A 351 -2.48 20.27 17.60
N GLU A 352 -2.06 19.68 16.49
CA GLU A 352 -2.71 19.81 15.17
C GLU A 352 -3.53 18.57 14.80
N ARG A 353 -3.12 17.38 15.29
CA ARG A 353 -3.79 16.10 15.03
C ARG A 353 -3.94 15.29 16.30
N LEU A 354 -5.16 14.81 16.55
CA LEU A 354 -5.46 13.81 17.58
C LEU A 354 -6.14 12.58 16.97
N ASP A 355 -5.63 11.40 17.32
CA ASP A 355 -6.21 10.08 17.05
C ASP A 355 -6.44 9.37 18.38
N VAL A 356 -7.68 9.10 18.75
CA VAL A 356 -8.01 8.69 20.11
C VAL A 356 -9.34 7.94 20.21
N ASP A 357 -9.46 7.08 21.21
CA ASP A 357 -10.74 6.52 21.65
C ASP A 357 -11.68 7.64 22.14
N GLY A 358 -12.90 7.67 21.60
CA GLY A 358 -13.92 8.67 21.90
C GLY A 358 -14.32 8.70 23.37
N THR A 359 -14.27 7.57 24.07
CA THR A 359 -14.55 7.49 25.52
C THR A 359 -13.57 8.31 26.35
N LEU A 360 -12.32 8.45 25.91
CA LEU A 360 -11.32 9.27 26.61
C LEU A 360 -11.64 10.76 26.51
N VAL A 361 -12.21 11.19 25.37
CA VAL A 361 -12.60 12.58 25.14
C VAL A 361 -13.93 12.88 25.84
N VAL A 362 -14.94 12.02 25.65
CA VAL A 362 -16.27 12.17 26.28
C VAL A 362 -16.17 12.09 27.81
N GLY A 363 -15.35 11.19 28.35
CA GLY A 363 -15.09 11.06 29.78
C GLY A 363 -14.19 12.14 30.38
N GLY A 364 -13.76 13.14 29.59
CA GLY A 364 -12.92 14.24 30.07
C GLY A 364 -11.49 13.83 30.49
N ARG A 365 -11.04 12.63 30.10
CA ARG A 365 -9.68 12.14 30.36
C ARG A 365 -8.64 12.83 29.47
N ILE A 366 -9.09 13.40 28.36
CA ILE A 366 -8.31 14.29 27.48
C ILE A 366 -9.11 15.56 27.27
N ASN A 367 -8.53 16.68 27.68
CA ASN A 367 -9.18 17.99 27.57
C ASN A 367 -8.77 18.69 26.27
N LEU A 368 -9.70 18.78 25.30
CA LEU A 368 -9.47 19.45 24.02
C LEU A 368 -9.47 20.98 24.09
N SER A 369 -9.96 21.58 25.19
CA SER A 369 -9.95 23.05 25.33
C SER A 369 -8.53 23.65 25.42
N SER A 370 -7.53 22.83 25.75
CA SER A 370 -6.12 23.25 25.76
C SER A 370 -5.44 23.19 24.38
N SER A 371 -6.17 22.75 23.34
CA SER A 371 -5.64 22.45 22.01
C SER A 371 -6.32 23.29 20.90
N PRO A 372 -6.14 24.62 20.89
CA PRO A 372 -6.85 25.52 19.96
C PRO A 372 -6.45 25.36 18.48
N LEU A 373 -5.35 24.66 18.18
CA LEU A 373 -4.83 24.48 16.83
C LEU A 373 -5.22 23.15 16.18
N ILE A 374 -6.07 22.34 16.83
CA ILE A 374 -6.42 21.02 16.32
C ILE A 374 -7.19 21.14 15.00
N LYS A 375 -6.64 20.58 13.93
CA LYS A 375 -7.22 20.56 12.58
C LYS A 375 -7.76 19.19 12.19
N LYS A 376 -7.17 18.11 12.70
CA LYS A 376 -7.62 16.74 12.45
C LYS A 376 -7.96 16.03 13.76
N LEU A 377 -9.19 15.55 13.88
CA LEU A 377 -9.67 14.77 15.01
C LEU A 377 -10.20 13.42 14.50
N VAL A 378 -9.71 12.33 15.06
CA VAL A 378 -10.20 10.97 14.84
C VAL A 378 -10.66 10.44 16.19
N LEU A 379 -11.94 10.10 16.27
CA LEU A 379 -12.57 9.51 17.44
C LEU A 379 -12.91 8.05 17.10
N LEU A 380 -12.26 7.13 17.79
CA LEU A 380 -12.43 5.69 17.66
C LEU A 380 -13.45 5.21 18.69
N ASP A 381 -14.08 4.05 18.47
CA ASP A 381 -14.86 3.35 19.50
C ASP A 381 -15.81 4.21 20.35
N CYS A 382 -16.60 5.07 19.69
CA CYS A 382 -17.57 5.92 20.36
C CYS A 382 -18.82 5.13 20.74
N TYR A 383 -18.97 4.81 22.03
CA TYR A 383 -20.13 4.12 22.60
C TYR A 383 -21.12 5.05 23.33
N GLU A 384 -20.64 6.19 23.82
CA GLU A 384 -21.42 7.11 24.66
C GLU A 384 -21.96 8.32 23.87
N PRO A 385 -23.12 8.89 24.26
CA PRO A 385 -23.63 10.12 23.67
C PRO A 385 -22.62 11.27 23.74
N MET A 386 -22.27 11.83 22.59
CA MET A 386 -21.30 12.92 22.49
C MET A 386 -21.95 14.27 22.87
N PRO A 387 -21.36 15.05 23.79
CA PRO A 387 -21.82 16.41 24.10
C PRO A 387 -21.74 17.34 22.89
N SER A 388 -22.58 18.39 22.87
CA SER A 388 -22.67 19.30 21.72
C SER A 388 -21.42 20.13 21.44
N ASP A 389 -20.61 20.38 22.47
CA ASP A 389 -19.41 21.23 22.47
C ASP A 389 -18.09 20.44 22.45
N ILE A 390 -18.16 19.11 22.33
CA ILE A 390 -16.99 18.24 22.42
C ILE A 390 -16.02 18.39 21.25
N ILE A 391 -16.49 18.84 20.09
CA ILE A 391 -15.67 19.01 18.88
C ILE A 391 -15.21 20.46 18.78
N PRO A 392 -13.89 20.74 18.84
CA PRO A 392 -13.38 22.10 18.74
C PRO A 392 -13.72 22.76 17.40
N SER A 393 -14.00 24.06 17.44
CA SER A 393 -14.37 24.85 16.26
C SER A 393 -13.25 25.01 15.22
N SER A 394 -12.02 24.62 15.54
CA SER A 394 -10.86 24.64 14.65
C SER A 394 -10.75 23.39 13.76
N VAL A 395 -11.52 22.32 14.05
CA VAL A 395 -11.40 21.05 13.35
C VAL A 395 -11.84 21.19 11.89
N GLU A 396 -10.93 20.84 10.97
CA GLU A 396 -11.17 20.83 9.52
C GLU A 396 -11.46 19.42 9.00
N ARG A 397 -10.95 18.38 9.69
CA ARG A 397 -11.05 16.98 9.30
C ARG A 397 -11.48 16.14 10.50
N LEU A 398 -12.67 15.53 10.40
CA LEU A 398 -13.26 14.74 11.46
C LEU A 398 -13.52 13.31 10.98
N THR A 399 -13.08 12.34 11.77
CA THR A 399 -13.44 10.92 11.61
C THR A 399 -14.07 10.44 12.92
N ILE A 400 -15.22 9.78 12.85
CA ILE A 400 -15.89 9.16 13.99
C ILE A 400 -16.18 7.70 13.65
N HIS A 401 -15.75 6.79 14.51
CA HIS A 401 -16.12 5.38 14.51
C HIS A 401 -17.13 5.16 15.64
N SER A 402 -18.37 4.84 15.28
CA SER A 402 -19.52 4.77 16.16
C SER A 402 -20.04 3.34 16.29
N TYR A 403 -20.21 2.85 17.52
CA TYR A 403 -20.75 1.51 17.78
C TYR A 403 -21.84 1.58 18.87
N PRO A 404 -22.98 2.25 18.61
CA PRO A 404 -23.94 2.52 19.66
C PRO A 404 -24.67 1.24 20.05
N GLU A 405 -24.61 0.88 21.33
CA GLU A 405 -25.41 -0.23 21.91
C GLU A 405 -26.86 0.20 22.26
N GLY A 406 -27.37 1.28 21.64
CA GLY A 406 -28.74 1.75 21.86
C GLY A 406 -29.02 3.16 21.37
N GLU A 407 -28.66 4.17 22.16
CA GLU A 407 -28.96 5.57 21.85
C GLU A 407 -28.05 6.12 20.75
N ARG A 408 -28.58 7.09 19.98
CA ARG A 408 -27.83 7.79 18.92
C ARG A 408 -26.75 8.67 19.53
N ILE A 409 -25.48 8.35 19.28
CA ILE A 409 -24.36 9.07 19.90
C ILE A 409 -24.14 10.47 19.32
N LEU A 410 -24.55 10.72 18.06
CA LEU A 410 -24.31 11.97 17.33
C LEU A 410 -25.50 12.94 17.39
N ARG A 411 -26.57 12.61 18.11
CA ARG A 411 -27.81 13.41 18.13
C ARG A 411 -27.60 14.86 18.57
N GLN A 412 -26.68 15.09 19.50
CA GLN A 412 -26.42 16.41 20.09
C GLN A 412 -25.20 17.10 19.47
N VAL A 413 -24.42 16.40 18.65
CA VAL A 413 -23.15 16.90 18.12
C VAL A 413 -23.42 18.03 17.12
N VAL A 414 -22.81 19.19 17.38
CA VAL A 414 -22.79 20.31 16.45
C VAL A 414 -21.47 20.27 15.67
N LEU A 415 -21.55 19.98 14.37
CA LEU A 415 -20.36 19.97 13.51
C LEU A 415 -19.85 21.39 13.26
N PRO A 416 -18.54 21.65 13.37
CA PRO A 416 -17.99 22.98 13.20
C PRO A 416 -18.06 23.45 11.74
N THR A 417 -18.24 24.75 11.53
CA THR A 417 -18.34 25.34 10.18
C THR A 417 -17.02 25.35 9.42
N SER A 418 -15.89 25.10 10.08
CA SER A 418 -14.57 24.90 9.47
C SER A 418 -14.42 23.52 8.81
N LEU A 419 -15.35 22.59 9.07
CA LEU A 419 -15.19 21.19 8.67
C LEU A 419 -15.27 21.04 7.15
N THR A 420 -14.19 20.53 6.56
CA THR A 420 -14.09 20.27 5.11
C THR A 420 -14.12 18.78 4.78
N HIS A 421 -13.75 17.92 5.73
CA HIS A 421 -13.74 16.47 5.57
C HIS A 421 -14.45 15.79 6.74
N LEU A 422 -15.46 14.98 6.45
CA LEU A 422 -16.21 14.22 7.44
C LEU A 422 -16.20 12.74 7.08
N THR A 423 -15.87 11.89 8.04
CA THR A 423 -15.99 10.44 7.96
C THR A 423 -16.76 9.94 9.17
N ILE A 424 -17.90 9.27 8.97
CA ILE A 424 -18.67 8.62 10.02
C ILE A 424 -18.85 7.16 9.61
N VAL A 425 -18.23 6.26 10.35
CA VAL A 425 -18.28 4.81 10.12
C VAL A 425 -18.80 4.15 11.40
N GLY A 426 -19.46 3.01 11.27
CA GLY A 426 -20.07 2.32 12.40
C GLY A 426 -21.00 1.21 11.95
N ASP A 427 -21.67 0.57 12.89
CA ASP A 427 -22.66 -0.48 12.59
C ASP A 427 -24.07 0.08 12.32
N HIS A 428 -24.30 1.34 12.70
CA HIS A 428 -25.62 1.97 12.65
C HIS A 428 -25.56 3.35 12.00
N TYR A 429 -26.53 3.63 11.13
CA TYR A 429 -26.66 4.94 10.50
C TYR A 429 -27.16 5.98 11.50
N GLU A 430 -26.41 7.07 11.62
CA GLU A 430 -26.83 8.26 12.34
C GLU A 430 -26.89 9.48 11.40
N PRO A 431 -28.08 10.07 11.21
CA PRO A 431 -28.21 11.29 10.41
C PRO A 431 -27.55 12.46 11.17
N VAL A 432 -26.68 13.19 10.47
CA VAL A 432 -26.04 14.41 10.98
C VAL A 432 -26.28 15.56 10.03
N GLN A 433 -26.45 16.77 10.57
CA GLN A 433 -26.56 17.97 9.74
C GLN A 433 -25.17 18.36 9.24
N HIS A 434 -24.97 18.32 7.93
CA HIS A 434 -23.68 18.64 7.32
C HIS A 434 -23.46 20.15 7.22
N PRO A 435 -22.25 20.66 7.54
CA PRO A 435 -21.91 22.05 7.30
C PRO A 435 -21.75 22.33 5.78
N PRO A 436 -22.03 23.57 5.32
CA PRO A 436 -21.95 23.91 3.90
C PRO A 436 -20.52 23.85 3.34
N SER A 437 -19.50 23.94 4.18
CA SER A 437 -18.07 23.88 3.84
C SER A 437 -17.56 22.51 3.41
N LEU A 438 -18.39 21.46 3.49
CA LEU A 438 -17.94 20.09 3.32
C LEU A 438 -17.54 19.78 1.87
N VAL A 439 -16.30 19.31 1.69
CA VAL A 439 -15.71 18.94 0.39
C VAL A 439 -15.60 17.43 0.23
N LYS A 440 -15.43 16.69 1.33
CA LYS A 440 -15.40 15.22 1.35
C LYS A 440 -16.31 14.66 2.44
N LEU A 441 -17.16 13.71 2.06
CA LEU A 441 -18.04 12.98 2.95
C LEU A 441 -17.80 11.48 2.79
N LYS A 442 -17.55 10.77 3.90
CA LYS A 442 -17.67 9.31 4.00
C LYS A 442 -18.72 8.99 5.07
N GLN A 443 -19.76 8.25 4.75
CA GLN A 443 -20.82 7.94 5.71
C GLN A 443 -21.48 6.59 5.44
N LEU A 444 -21.78 5.84 6.49
CA LEU A 444 -22.73 4.72 6.44
C LEU A 444 -24.14 5.26 6.20
N ILE A 445 -24.90 4.69 5.27
CA ILE A 445 -26.30 5.07 5.03
C ILE A 445 -27.20 3.83 5.04
N ASN A 446 -28.40 4.01 5.59
CA ASN A 446 -29.48 3.03 5.47
C ASN A 446 -30.44 3.38 4.32
N ASP A 447 -30.62 4.69 4.07
CA ASP A 447 -31.50 5.23 3.04
C ASP A 447 -30.76 6.28 2.21
N ALA A 448 -31.29 6.61 1.02
CA ALA A 448 -30.73 7.66 0.18
C ALA A 448 -30.65 9.00 0.94
N PRO A 449 -29.51 9.69 0.94
CA PRO A 449 -29.36 10.94 1.68
C PRO A 449 -30.30 12.03 1.12
N LEU A 450 -31.03 12.70 2.02
CA LEU A 450 -32.05 13.70 1.66
C LEU A 450 -31.49 14.96 0.99
N SER A 451 -30.23 15.33 1.28
CA SER A 451 -29.53 16.43 0.61
C SER A 451 -28.02 16.31 0.79
N LEU A 452 -27.25 16.60 -0.26
CA LEU A 452 -25.79 16.63 -0.22
C LEU A 452 -25.28 18.08 -0.22
N PRO A 453 -24.17 18.40 0.48
CA PRO A 453 -23.57 19.73 0.43
C PRO A 453 -23.16 20.15 -0.98
N GLN A 454 -23.44 21.40 -1.35
CA GLN A 454 -23.20 21.91 -2.73
C GLN A 454 -21.71 21.96 -3.13
N HIS A 455 -20.80 22.05 -2.16
CA HIS A 455 -19.35 22.11 -2.40
C HIS A 455 -18.67 20.73 -2.40
N LEU A 456 -19.44 19.65 -2.29
CA LEU A 456 -18.91 18.29 -2.19
C LEU A 456 -18.19 17.87 -3.49
N LYS A 457 -16.93 17.43 -3.35
CA LYS A 457 -16.10 16.90 -4.44
C LYS A 457 -15.93 15.39 -4.39
N LYS A 458 -15.92 14.81 -3.19
CA LYS A 458 -15.82 13.36 -3.00
C LYS A 458 -16.91 12.87 -2.06
N LEU A 459 -17.67 11.89 -2.53
CA LEU A 459 -18.68 11.17 -1.76
C LEU A 459 -18.26 9.71 -1.64
N ALA A 460 -18.17 9.20 -0.42
CA ALA A 460 -17.99 7.79 -0.13
C ALA A 460 -19.18 7.29 0.70
N LEU A 461 -19.87 6.28 0.20
CA LEU A 461 -21.02 5.71 0.88
C LEU A 461 -20.73 4.26 1.24
N GLU A 462 -21.05 3.93 2.48
CA GLU A 462 -21.12 2.56 2.96
C GLU A 462 -22.61 2.23 3.13
N ILE A 463 -23.07 1.12 2.57
CA ILE A 463 -24.48 0.74 2.57
C ILE A 463 -24.61 -0.50 3.44
N ASN A 464 -25.50 -0.43 4.43
CA ASN A 464 -25.82 -1.58 5.25
C ASN A 464 -26.57 -2.64 4.40
N LYS A 465 -26.08 -3.89 4.45
CA LYS A 465 -26.44 -4.98 3.53
C LYS A 465 -27.92 -5.32 3.48
N ASP A 466 -28.62 -5.15 4.60
CA ASP A 466 -29.86 -5.90 4.82
C ASP A 466 -31.08 -5.28 4.13
N ASN A 467 -31.03 -4.02 3.68
CA ASN A 467 -32.26 -3.29 3.33
C ASN A 467 -32.30 -2.60 1.95
N VAL A 468 -31.18 -2.47 1.22
CA VAL A 468 -31.13 -1.63 0.01
C VAL A 468 -30.91 -2.45 -1.27
N THR A 469 -31.97 -2.62 -2.06
CA THR A 469 -31.90 -3.27 -3.39
C THR A 469 -31.60 -2.29 -4.52
N HIS A 470 -31.92 -1.01 -4.34
CA HIS A 470 -31.69 0.02 -5.35
C HIS A 470 -31.23 1.31 -4.70
N LEU A 471 -29.99 1.73 -4.99
CA LEU A 471 -29.47 3.01 -4.53
C LEU A 471 -29.80 4.08 -5.58
N VAL A 472 -30.96 4.74 -5.41
CA VAL A 472 -31.25 5.96 -6.19
C VAL A 472 -30.49 7.10 -5.54
N LEU A 473 -29.41 7.56 -6.16
CA LEU A 473 -28.86 8.86 -5.81
C LEU A 473 -29.85 9.96 -6.25
N PRO A 474 -29.95 11.08 -5.53
CA PRO A 474 -30.87 12.17 -5.89
C PRO A 474 -30.74 12.53 -7.39
N SER A 475 -31.87 12.50 -8.12
CA SER A 475 -31.84 12.73 -9.57
C SER A 475 -31.39 14.15 -9.91
N SER A 476 -30.75 14.31 -11.07
CA SER A 476 -30.37 15.63 -11.61
C SER A 476 -31.60 16.56 -11.61
N PRO A 477 -31.50 17.80 -11.11
CA PRO A 477 -30.29 18.62 -10.93
C PRO A 477 -29.66 18.62 -9.53
N SER A 478 -30.03 17.70 -8.64
CA SER A 478 -29.67 17.78 -7.21
C SER A 478 -28.23 17.37 -6.85
N TYR A 479 -27.43 16.92 -7.82
CA TYR A 479 -26.03 16.60 -7.58
C TYR A 479 -25.19 17.84 -7.28
N PRO A 480 -24.27 17.79 -6.31
CA PRO A 480 -23.26 18.81 -6.15
C PRO A 480 -22.50 18.98 -7.48
N PRO A 481 -22.42 20.20 -8.04
CA PRO A 481 -21.85 20.42 -9.38
C PRO A 481 -20.36 20.07 -9.49
N ASN A 482 -19.68 19.86 -8.36
CA ASN A 482 -18.26 19.56 -8.28
C ASN A 482 -17.96 18.11 -7.86
N LEU A 483 -18.94 17.21 -7.84
CA LEU A 483 -18.77 15.82 -7.41
C LEU A 483 -17.93 14.99 -8.41
N GLU A 484 -16.61 15.03 -8.26
CA GLU A 484 -15.64 14.35 -9.14
C GLU A 484 -15.38 12.88 -8.74
N ALA A 485 -15.61 12.51 -7.49
CA ALA A 485 -15.31 11.17 -6.98
C ALA A 485 -16.49 10.53 -6.23
N LEU A 486 -16.89 9.33 -6.67
CA LEU A 486 -17.93 8.51 -6.05
C LEU A 486 -17.35 7.17 -5.61
N ASP A 487 -17.43 6.87 -4.32
CA ASP A 487 -16.75 5.76 -3.67
C ASP A 487 -17.71 4.83 -2.91
N LEU A 488 -17.99 3.68 -3.52
CA LEU A 488 -18.97 2.69 -3.08
C LEU A 488 -18.30 1.33 -2.85
N VAL A 489 -16.99 1.33 -2.57
CA VAL A 489 -16.20 0.10 -2.36
C VAL A 489 -16.60 -0.65 -1.10
N ASP A 490 -17.06 0.05 -0.07
CA ASP A 490 -17.47 -0.56 1.20
C ASP A 490 -18.95 -0.98 1.20
N SER A 491 -19.71 -0.58 0.17
CA SER A 491 -21.11 -0.94 0.01
C SER A 491 -21.27 -2.36 -0.52
N GLN A 492 -21.61 -3.30 0.36
CA GLN A 492 -21.91 -4.69 -0.02
C GLN A 492 -23.39 -4.85 -0.43
N GLY A 493 -23.73 -5.94 -1.14
CA GLY A 493 -25.11 -6.23 -1.57
C GLY A 493 -25.32 -6.04 -3.07
N ALA A 494 -26.51 -6.37 -3.60
CA ALA A 494 -26.85 -6.37 -5.03
C ALA A 494 -27.68 -5.13 -5.42
N PHE A 495 -27.05 -3.95 -5.42
CA PHE A 495 -27.66 -2.70 -5.89
C PHE A 495 -27.11 -2.26 -7.25
N THR A 496 -27.95 -1.57 -8.01
CA THR A 496 -27.59 -0.78 -9.19
C THR A 496 -27.33 0.68 -8.79
N ILE A 497 -26.54 1.40 -9.59
CA ILE A 497 -26.12 2.78 -9.30
C ILE A 497 -26.29 3.65 -10.55
N ASP A 498 -26.88 4.82 -10.36
CA ASP A 498 -26.83 5.91 -11.34
C ASP A 498 -25.59 6.77 -11.10
N ILE A 499 -24.72 6.90 -12.11
CA ILE A 499 -23.42 7.57 -11.96
C ILE A 499 -23.53 9.02 -12.46
N PRO A 500 -23.20 10.03 -11.62
CA PRO A 500 -23.25 11.44 -12.03
C PRO A 500 -22.37 11.72 -13.25
N PRO A 501 -22.83 12.50 -14.26
CA PRO A 501 -22.06 12.74 -15.50
C PRO A 501 -20.67 13.36 -15.31
N ILE A 502 -20.45 14.06 -14.19
CA ILE A 502 -19.19 14.73 -13.82
C ILE A 502 -18.18 13.79 -13.11
N THR A 503 -18.56 12.54 -12.85
CA THR A 503 -17.72 11.58 -12.11
C THR A 503 -16.46 11.27 -12.91
N LYS A 504 -15.30 11.47 -12.29
CA LYS A 504 -13.99 11.15 -12.83
C LYS A 504 -13.40 9.88 -12.20
N TYR A 505 -13.63 9.72 -10.90
CA TYR A 505 -13.15 8.60 -10.09
C TYR A 505 -14.34 7.81 -9.57
N LEU A 506 -14.48 6.57 -10.03
CA LEU A 506 -15.54 5.67 -9.59
C LEU A 506 -14.92 4.48 -8.85
N SER A 507 -15.43 4.19 -7.67
CA SER A 507 -15.03 3.06 -6.83
C SER A 507 -16.29 2.24 -6.53
N ILE A 508 -16.31 0.94 -6.85
CA ILE A 508 -17.47 0.05 -6.68
C ILE A 508 -17.08 -1.31 -6.09
N TYR A 509 -18.00 -1.90 -5.33
CA TYR A 509 -17.93 -3.29 -4.89
C TYR A 509 -18.60 -4.22 -5.92
N LEU A 510 -17.93 -5.29 -6.33
CA LEU A 510 -18.48 -6.31 -7.20
C LEU A 510 -18.64 -7.62 -6.43
N ASP A 511 -19.89 -8.05 -6.22
CA ASP A 511 -20.20 -9.39 -5.71
C ASP A 511 -20.53 -10.33 -6.88
N SER A 512 -20.14 -11.60 -6.76
CA SER A 512 -20.43 -12.62 -7.74
C SER A 512 -20.43 -14.01 -7.12
N GLU A 513 -21.58 -14.66 -7.09
CA GLU A 513 -21.71 -16.06 -6.66
C GLU A 513 -20.90 -17.02 -7.55
N ARG A 514 -20.74 -16.66 -8.83
CA ARG A 514 -20.07 -17.50 -9.83
C ARG A 514 -18.58 -17.21 -9.98
N LYS A 515 -18.00 -16.39 -9.08
CA LYS A 515 -16.60 -15.93 -9.16
C LYS A 515 -16.27 -15.24 -10.49
N VAL A 516 -17.27 -14.68 -11.17
CA VAL A 516 -17.09 -13.89 -12.39
C VAL A 516 -17.62 -12.50 -12.14
N TYR A 517 -16.69 -11.57 -11.95
CA TYR A 517 -16.99 -10.17 -11.63
C TYR A 517 -17.16 -9.39 -12.92
N SER A 518 -18.22 -8.62 -12.96
CA SER A 518 -18.67 -7.91 -14.16
C SER A 518 -19.20 -6.57 -13.72
N ILE A 519 -18.75 -5.49 -14.36
CA ILE A 519 -19.21 -4.14 -13.99
C ILE A 519 -20.68 -3.92 -14.37
N SER A 520 -21.20 -4.68 -15.34
CA SER A 520 -22.61 -4.58 -15.75
C SER A 520 -23.58 -5.04 -14.67
N THR A 521 -23.14 -5.78 -13.63
CA THR A 521 -24.03 -6.15 -12.52
C THR A 521 -24.41 -4.96 -11.63
N ARG A 522 -23.73 -3.81 -11.80
CA ARG A 522 -23.97 -2.57 -11.06
C ARG A 522 -24.63 -1.47 -11.87
N ILE A 523 -24.83 -1.71 -13.17
CA ILE A 523 -25.29 -0.70 -14.11
C ILE A 523 -26.71 -1.09 -14.53
N PRO A 524 -27.69 -0.17 -14.45
CA PRO A 524 -29.06 -0.44 -14.88
C PRO A 524 -29.13 -0.98 -16.31
N GLU A 525 -30.01 -1.95 -16.57
CA GLU A 525 -30.18 -2.58 -17.89
C GLU A 525 -30.54 -1.56 -18.98
N ASN A 526 -31.32 -0.54 -18.64
CA ASN A 526 -31.76 0.50 -19.59
C ASN A 526 -30.58 1.27 -20.19
N ILE A 527 -29.52 1.52 -19.40
CA ILE A 527 -28.31 2.21 -19.86
C ILE A 527 -27.55 1.33 -20.86
N ILE A 528 -27.54 0.01 -20.63
CA ILE A 528 -26.86 -0.96 -21.48
C ILE A 528 -27.50 -1.01 -22.88
N THR A 529 -28.81 -0.80 -22.99
CA THR A 529 -29.54 -0.87 -24.26
C THR A 529 -29.51 0.43 -25.07
N GLU A 530 -29.46 1.59 -24.42
CA GLU A 530 -29.62 2.90 -25.09
C GLU A 530 -28.30 3.63 -25.36
N GLN A 531 -27.26 3.41 -24.56
CA GLN A 531 -26.01 4.17 -24.64
C GLN A 531 -24.82 3.34 -25.12
N GLN A 532 -23.95 3.95 -25.92
CA GLN A 532 -22.69 3.33 -26.36
C GLN A 532 -21.67 3.18 -25.20
N GLN A 533 -21.77 4.00 -24.16
CA GLN A 533 -20.87 3.98 -23.00
C GLN A 533 -21.68 3.73 -21.73
N TRP A 534 -21.21 2.82 -20.88
CA TRP A 534 -21.87 2.47 -19.62
C TRP A 534 -21.56 3.43 -18.48
N PHE A 535 -20.45 4.17 -18.59
CA PHE A 535 -20.05 5.20 -17.64
C PHE A 535 -20.03 6.57 -18.32
N PRO A 536 -20.17 7.65 -17.54
CA PRO A 536 -19.92 8.99 -18.03
C PRO A 536 -18.57 9.11 -18.75
N SER A 537 -18.52 9.97 -19.76
CA SER A 537 -17.32 10.13 -20.58
C SER A 537 -16.10 10.62 -19.78
N ASN A 538 -16.35 11.30 -18.66
CA ASN A 538 -15.35 11.82 -17.73
C ASN A 538 -14.73 10.73 -16.83
N THR A 539 -15.36 9.55 -16.70
CA THR A 539 -14.90 8.48 -15.83
C THR A 539 -13.64 7.85 -16.40
N THR A 540 -12.49 8.22 -15.81
CA THR A 540 -11.16 7.79 -16.26
C THR A 540 -10.51 6.80 -15.31
N HIS A 541 -10.96 6.76 -14.05
CA HIS A 541 -10.44 5.87 -13.01
C HIS A 541 -11.57 5.00 -12.47
N LEU A 542 -11.34 3.69 -12.45
CA LEU A 542 -12.25 2.71 -11.88
C LEU A 542 -11.53 1.88 -10.84
N THR A 543 -12.05 1.82 -9.63
CA THR A 543 -11.63 0.88 -8.59
C THR A 543 -12.73 -0.13 -8.36
N CYS A 544 -12.40 -1.42 -8.45
CA CYS A 544 -13.32 -2.51 -8.18
C CYS A 544 -12.82 -3.30 -6.99
N LYS A 545 -13.59 -3.36 -5.90
CA LYS A 545 -13.35 -4.33 -4.82
C LYS A 545 -14.06 -5.63 -5.17
N LEU A 546 -13.29 -6.71 -5.24
CA LEU A 546 -13.76 -8.03 -5.64
C LEU A 546 -13.81 -8.93 -4.41
N LYS A 547 -14.98 -9.51 -4.15
CA LYS A 547 -15.19 -10.41 -3.01
C LYS A 547 -14.51 -11.76 -3.23
N GLY A 548 -13.79 -12.26 -2.23
CA GLY A 548 -13.28 -13.64 -2.24
C GLY A 548 -11.91 -13.82 -2.87
N ASP A 549 -11.35 -15.00 -2.63
CA ASP A 549 -9.93 -15.24 -2.86
C ASP A 549 -9.56 -15.62 -4.29
N GLU A 550 -10.52 -16.00 -5.11
CA GLU A 550 -10.25 -16.33 -6.51
C GLU A 550 -11.43 -15.97 -7.38
N GLY A 551 -11.13 -15.64 -8.63
CA GLY A 551 -12.15 -15.48 -9.65
C GLY A 551 -11.65 -14.78 -10.89
N SER A 552 -12.61 -14.34 -11.71
CA SER A 552 -12.37 -13.80 -13.04
C SER A 552 -13.06 -12.45 -13.20
N PHE A 553 -12.32 -11.40 -13.51
CA PHE A 553 -12.86 -10.08 -13.83
C PHE A 553 -13.04 -9.90 -15.34
N ARG A 554 -14.22 -9.45 -15.78
CA ARG A 554 -14.56 -9.15 -17.20
C ARG A 554 -13.91 -7.86 -17.67
N LEU A 555 -12.63 -7.92 -18.03
CA LEU A 555 -11.88 -6.76 -18.51
C LEU A 555 -12.39 -6.22 -19.85
N ASP A 556 -12.96 -7.07 -20.71
CA ASP A 556 -13.54 -6.62 -21.99
C ASP A 556 -14.62 -5.55 -21.80
N GLN A 557 -15.35 -5.60 -20.68
CA GLN A 557 -16.38 -4.60 -20.39
C GLN A 557 -15.78 -3.22 -20.13
N VAL A 558 -14.66 -3.16 -19.39
CA VAL A 558 -13.94 -1.91 -19.14
C VAL A 558 -13.36 -1.36 -20.45
N ILE A 559 -12.75 -2.23 -21.26
CA ILE A 559 -12.12 -1.83 -22.52
C ILE A 559 -13.17 -1.27 -23.50
N ASN A 560 -14.28 -2.00 -23.69
CA ASN A 560 -15.20 -1.77 -24.80
C ASN A 560 -16.34 -0.80 -24.49
N HIS A 561 -16.73 -0.67 -23.22
CA HIS A 561 -17.94 0.08 -22.84
C HIS A 561 -17.65 1.31 -21.96
N THR A 562 -16.38 1.67 -21.75
CA THR A 562 -16.02 2.79 -20.88
C THR A 562 -14.84 3.59 -21.44
N ASN A 563 -14.57 4.76 -20.87
CA ASN A 563 -13.35 5.55 -21.13
C ASN A 563 -12.26 5.37 -20.06
N VAL A 564 -12.40 4.35 -19.20
CA VAL A 564 -11.46 4.09 -18.11
C VAL A 564 -10.05 3.88 -18.67
N ARG A 565 -9.09 4.59 -18.08
CA ARG A 565 -7.65 4.51 -18.37
C ARG A 565 -6.89 3.84 -17.24
N TYR A 566 -7.38 3.97 -16.01
CA TYR A 566 -6.77 3.39 -14.82
C TYR A 566 -7.78 2.48 -14.12
N LEU A 567 -7.47 1.21 -14.01
CA LEU A 567 -8.30 0.21 -13.36
C LEU A 567 -7.57 -0.32 -12.13
N THR A 568 -8.15 -0.19 -10.96
CA THR A 568 -7.64 -0.80 -9.72
C THR A 568 -8.53 -1.95 -9.33
N LEU A 569 -7.98 -3.15 -9.16
CA LEU A 569 -8.68 -4.30 -8.59
C LEU A 569 -8.20 -4.51 -7.16
N CYS A 570 -9.07 -4.30 -6.17
CA CYS A 570 -8.80 -4.60 -4.77
C CYS A 570 -9.33 -6.00 -4.49
N LEU A 571 -8.45 -6.93 -4.12
CA LEU A 571 -8.81 -8.32 -3.88
C LEU A 571 -8.93 -8.61 -2.40
N SER A 572 -9.92 -9.42 -2.04
CA SER A 572 -10.19 -9.94 -0.69
C SER A 572 -10.63 -8.90 0.35
N ASP A 573 -11.26 -9.41 1.42
CA ASP A 573 -11.63 -8.62 2.59
C ASP A 573 -10.47 -8.48 3.60
N TYR A 574 -9.44 -9.35 3.51
CA TYR A 574 -8.37 -9.45 4.51
C TYR A 574 -6.97 -9.08 3.99
N SER A 575 -6.70 -9.23 2.69
CA SER A 575 -5.43 -8.83 2.09
C SER A 575 -5.59 -7.47 1.43
N THR A 576 -4.61 -6.60 1.61
CA THR A 576 -4.53 -5.31 0.91
C THR A 576 -3.99 -5.47 -0.52
N THR A 577 -4.22 -6.62 -1.15
CA THR A 577 -3.65 -6.89 -2.47
C THR A 577 -4.41 -6.08 -3.51
N THR A 578 -3.72 -5.10 -4.09
CA THR A 578 -4.24 -4.23 -5.13
C THR A 578 -3.49 -4.46 -6.42
N PHE A 579 -4.20 -4.68 -7.52
CA PHE A 579 -3.66 -4.68 -8.87
C PHE A 579 -4.05 -3.38 -9.57
N GLU A 580 -3.06 -2.63 -10.06
CA GLU A 580 -3.28 -1.33 -10.68
C GLU A 580 -2.92 -1.40 -12.16
N PHE A 581 -3.91 -1.36 -13.03
CA PHE A 581 -3.75 -1.47 -14.48
C PHE A 581 -3.83 -0.11 -15.17
N SER A 582 -2.93 0.12 -16.11
CA SER A 582 -3.04 1.16 -17.14
C SER A 582 -3.62 0.55 -18.42
N ILE A 583 -4.61 1.21 -19.01
CA ILE A 583 -5.33 0.80 -20.22
C ILE A 583 -5.19 1.91 -21.27
N GLN A 584 -4.44 1.62 -22.33
CA GLN A 584 -4.23 2.54 -23.45
C GLN A 584 -4.81 1.94 -24.74
N ARG A 585 -5.84 2.61 -25.28
CA ARG A 585 -6.46 2.27 -26.57
C ARG A 585 -5.56 2.81 -27.68
N LEU A 586 -5.02 1.93 -28.51
CA LEU A 586 -4.04 2.28 -29.55
C LEU A 586 -4.70 2.63 -30.89
N ASP A 587 -6.01 2.38 -31.02
CA ASP A 587 -6.82 2.77 -32.17
C ASP A 587 -8.26 3.13 -31.74
N ALA A 588 -8.97 3.86 -32.61
CA ALA A 588 -10.31 4.38 -32.32
C ALA A 588 -11.39 3.29 -32.17
N ASN A 589 -11.14 2.08 -32.67
CA ASN A 589 -12.07 0.96 -32.62
C ASN A 589 -11.80 0.00 -31.46
N ASN A 590 -10.82 0.33 -30.59
CA ASN A 590 -10.33 -0.51 -29.50
C ASN A 590 -9.84 -1.90 -29.97
N LEU A 591 -9.45 -2.04 -31.23
CA LEU A 591 -8.97 -3.32 -31.75
C LEU A 591 -7.64 -3.72 -31.11
N ASN A 592 -6.80 -2.74 -30.76
CA ASN A 592 -5.51 -2.94 -30.11
C ASN A 592 -5.47 -2.10 -28.84
N VAL A 593 -5.28 -2.77 -27.70
CA VAL A 593 -5.29 -2.12 -26.40
C VAL A 593 -4.10 -2.60 -25.59
N LEU A 594 -3.22 -1.69 -25.19
CA LEU A 594 -2.14 -1.98 -24.25
C LEU A 594 -2.73 -1.98 -22.83
N VAL A 595 -2.63 -3.13 -22.16
CA VAL A 595 -3.03 -3.29 -20.76
C VAL A 595 -1.80 -3.68 -19.96
N LEU A 596 -1.47 -2.93 -18.92
CA LEU A 596 -0.29 -3.17 -18.09
C LEU A 596 -0.59 -2.98 -16.61
N GLU A 597 -0.32 -4.00 -15.79
CA GLU A 597 -0.28 -3.88 -14.34
C GLU A 597 0.98 -3.11 -13.93
N THR A 598 0.80 -1.94 -13.32
CA THR A 598 1.82 -0.92 -13.12
C THR A 598 2.87 -1.28 -12.07
N LYS A 599 2.55 -2.21 -11.16
CA LYS A 599 3.49 -2.67 -10.13
C LYS A 599 4.47 -3.68 -10.73
N THR A 600 3.96 -4.81 -11.21
CA THR A 600 4.70 -5.98 -11.68
C THR A 600 5.02 -5.95 -13.18
N LEU A 601 4.48 -4.97 -13.90
CA LEU A 601 4.56 -4.84 -15.35
C LEU A 601 3.94 -6.01 -16.11
N GLN A 602 3.09 -6.81 -15.47
CA GLN A 602 2.39 -7.89 -16.17
C GLN A 602 1.34 -7.31 -17.12
N GLY A 603 1.30 -7.81 -18.36
CA GLY A 603 0.36 -7.33 -19.35
C GLY A 603 0.87 -7.46 -20.78
N GLY A 604 0.30 -6.68 -21.69
CA GLY A 604 0.68 -6.66 -23.10
C GLY A 604 -0.35 -5.97 -23.99
N ILE A 605 -0.16 -6.10 -25.30
CA ILE A 605 -1.13 -5.62 -26.29
C ILE A 605 -2.17 -6.72 -26.49
N ILE A 606 -3.43 -6.36 -26.27
CA ILE A 606 -4.60 -7.19 -26.54
C ILE A 606 -5.13 -6.78 -27.91
N THR A 607 -5.02 -7.68 -28.89
CA THR A 607 -5.70 -7.53 -30.18
C THR A 607 -7.05 -8.24 -30.12
N GLN A 608 -8.14 -7.46 -30.11
CA GLN A 608 -9.49 -7.98 -30.01
C GLN A 608 -9.98 -8.51 -31.37
N GLN A 609 -10.60 -9.70 -31.35
CA GLN A 609 -11.23 -10.28 -32.53
C GLN A 609 -12.72 -9.93 -32.55
N ARG A 610 -13.21 -9.48 -33.71
CA ARG A 610 -14.64 -9.30 -33.95
C ARG A 610 -15.30 -10.66 -34.11
N LYS A 611 -16.44 -10.87 -33.44
CA LYS A 611 -17.29 -12.03 -33.71
C LYS A 611 -17.90 -11.89 -35.10
N SER A 612 -17.91 -12.97 -35.89
CA SER A 612 -18.54 -12.98 -37.22
C SER A 612 -20.02 -12.64 -37.09
N ALA A 613 -20.52 -11.77 -37.97
CA ALA A 613 -21.81 -11.10 -37.89
C ALA A 613 -23.05 -12.00 -38.11
N ASN A 614 -22.92 -13.32 -38.02
CA ASN A 614 -23.99 -14.24 -38.39
C ASN A 614 -25.13 -14.38 -37.37
N ASN A 615 -25.07 -13.70 -36.22
CA ASN A 615 -26.16 -13.70 -35.24
C ASN A 615 -26.34 -12.30 -34.67
N GLN A 616 -27.59 -11.83 -34.56
CA GLN A 616 -28.05 -10.50 -34.13
C GLN A 616 -27.67 -10.09 -32.68
N GLN A 617 -26.58 -10.59 -32.11
CA GLN A 617 -26.17 -10.26 -30.74
C GLN A 617 -25.27 -9.01 -30.70
N GLN A 618 -25.64 -8.07 -29.82
CA GLN A 618 -25.09 -6.72 -29.64
C GLN A 618 -23.63 -6.65 -29.14
N GLN A 619 -22.91 -7.77 -29.00
CA GLN A 619 -21.56 -7.81 -28.41
C GLN A 619 -20.51 -8.11 -29.51
N PRO A 620 -19.83 -7.09 -30.07
CA PRO A 620 -18.97 -7.26 -31.24
C PRO A 620 -17.66 -8.03 -30.95
N PHE A 621 -17.25 -8.15 -29.68
CA PHE A 621 -15.94 -8.71 -29.30
C PHE A 621 -16.05 -9.99 -28.45
N GLN A 622 -14.98 -10.79 -28.47
CA GLN A 622 -14.81 -11.92 -27.55
C GLN A 622 -14.51 -11.44 -26.13
N SER A 623 -15.09 -12.10 -25.13
CA SER A 623 -14.89 -11.75 -23.71
C SER A 623 -13.46 -12.01 -23.25
N ILE A 624 -12.93 -11.09 -22.44
CA ILE A 624 -11.57 -11.09 -21.90
C ILE A 624 -11.68 -11.17 -20.39
N TYR A 625 -10.99 -12.15 -19.80
CA TYR A 625 -11.00 -12.39 -18.36
C TYR A 625 -9.61 -12.17 -17.77
N VAL A 626 -9.55 -11.44 -16.67
CA VAL A 626 -8.39 -11.40 -15.76
C VAL A 626 -8.70 -12.32 -14.59
N HIS A 627 -7.98 -13.42 -14.50
CA HIS A 627 -8.10 -14.39 -13.42
C HIS A 627 -7.09 -14.05 -12.34
N TYR A 628 -7.56 -14.06 -11.10
CA TYR A 628 -6.74 -13.84 -9.92
C TYR A 628 -6.97 -14.97 -8.91
N ARG A 629 -5.96 -15.16 -8.06
CA ARG A 629 -6.02 -16.04 -6.89
C ARG A 629 -5.16 -15.42 -5.78
N THR A 630 -5.79 -14.97 -4.71
CA THR A 630 -5.15 -14.59 -3.45
C THR A 630 -4.83 -15.85 -2.65
N GLY A 631 -3.94 -15.73 -1.67
CA GLY A 631 -3.53 -16.85 -0.81
C GLY A 631 -2.45 -17.77 -1.42
N THR A 632 -2.02 -17.54 -2.66
CA THR A 632 -0.76 -18.12 -3.14
C THR A 632 0.43 -17.38 -2.54
N VAL A 633 1.53 -18.10 -2.36
CA VAL A 633 2.81 -17.58 -1.84
C VAL A 633 3.33 -16.37 -2.64
N THR A 634 2.88 -16.20 -3.88
CA THR A 634 3.16 -15.03 -4.71
C THR A 634 1.86 -14.25 -4.98
N PRO A 635 1.61 -13.12 -4.31
CA PRO A 635 0.35 -12.36 -4.45
C PRO A 635 0.22 -11.70 -5.84
N PHE A 636 1.24 -11.80 -6.69
CA PHE A 636 1.36 -11.12 -7.97
C PHE A 636 1.01 -11.98 -9.19
N THR A 637 0.45 -13.19 -9.02
CA THR A 637 0.21 -14.06 -10.17
C THR A 637 -1.14 -13.77 -10.84
N LEU A 638 -1.12 -13.07 -11.97
CA LEU A 638 -2.31 -12.84 -12.81
C LEU A 638 -2.32 -13.80 -14.01
N LYS A 639 -3.50 -14.36 -14.32
CA LYS A 639 -3.71 -15.18 -15.53
C LYS A 639 -4.75 -14.54 -16.42
N TRP A 640 -4.59 -14.68 -17.74
CA TRP A 640 -5.48 -14.04 -18.73
C TRP A 640 -6.12 -15.11 -19.63
N SER A 641 -7.40 -14.97 -19.99
CA SER A 641 -8.05 -15.87 -20.97
C SER A 641 -9.09 -15.18 -21.88
N PHE A 642 -9.21 -15.67 -23.12
CA PHE A 642 -10.34 -15.36 -24.02
C PHE A 642 -11.33 -16.51 -23.88
N SER A 643 -12.48 -16.28 -23.22
CA SER A 643 -13.45 -17.31 -22.77
C SER A 643 -12.99 -18.20 -21.59
N LYS A 644 -13.95 -18.87 -20.95
CA LYS A 644 -13.70 -19.79 -19.82
C LYS A 644 -12.86 -21.03 -20.18
N LYS A 645 -12.71 -21.36 -21.47
CA LYS A 645 -12.13 -22.64 -21.91
C LYS A 645 -10.84 -22.55 -22.74
N LYS A 646 -10.38 -21.35 -23.13
CA LYS A 646 -9.16 -21.19 -23.94
C LYS A 646 -8.21 -20.17 -23.30
N SER A 647 -6.99 -20.61 -23.02
CA SER A 647 -5.92 -19.71 -22.56
C SER A 647 -5.57 -18.71 -23.66
N LEU A 648 -5.33 -17.47 -23.25
CA LEU A 648 -4.99 -16.37 -24.13
C LEU A 648 -3.56 -16.58 -24.67
N LYS A 649 -3.36 -16.54 -25.99
CA LYS A 649 -2.08 -16.10 -26.54
C LYS A 649 -2.11 -14.57 -26.50
N ILE A 650 -1.79 -13.98 -25.34
CA ILE A 650 -1.36 -12.58 -25.34
C ILE A 650 -0.12 -12.56 -26.25
N ILE A 651 -0.09 -11.69 -27.26
CA ILE A 651 1.16 -11.33 -27.90
C ILE A 651 1.93 -10.56 -26.82
N MET A 652 2.57 -11.34 -25.96
CA MET A 652 3.55 -10.85 -25.00
C MET A 652 4.64 -10.29 -25.89
N ILE A 653 4.67 -8.96 -25.99
CA ILE A 653 5.61 -8.16 -26.76
C ILE A 653 7.00 -8.81 -26.74
N GLY A 654 7.37 -9.51 -27.81
CA GLY A 654 8.71 -10.11 -27.93
C GLY A 654 8.77 -11.51 -28.51
N LYS A 655 7.70 -12.31 -28.51
CA LYS A 655 7.81 -13.68 -29.08
C LYS A 655 7.99 -13.72 -30.61
N GLU A 656 7.61 -12.67 -31.34
CA GLU A 656 7.73 -12.61 -32.81
C GLU A 656 8.80 -11.65 -33.33
N ILE A 657 9.45 -10.84 -32.49
CA ILE A 657 10.40 -9.82 -32.99
C ILE A 657 11.78 -10.42 -33.29
N ASN A 658 12.18 -11.52 -32.65
CA ASN A 658 13.51 -12.11 -32.87
C ASN A 658 13.61 -13.03 -34.09
N ASP A 659 12.52 -13.66 -34.54
CA ASP A 659 12.58 -14.66 -35.61
C ASP A 659 12.45 -14.07 -37.03
N GLN A 660 12.29 -12.75 -37.18
CA GLN A 660 12.20 -12.08 -38.49
C GLN A 660 13.28 -11.00 -38.74
N GLN A 661 14.36 -10.96 -37.95
CA GLN A 661 15.50 -10.08 -38.23
C GLN A 661 16.55 -10.70 -39.18
N GLN A 662 16.10 -11.32 -40.27
CA GLN A 662 16.88 -11.38 -41.50
C GLN A 662 15.99 -11.02 -42.68
N GLN A 663 16.29 -9.85 -43.25
CA GLN A 663 15.90 -9.39 -44.59
C GLN A 663 14.49 -8.82 -44.78
N TYR A 664 14.32 -7.52 -44.50
CA TYR A 664 13.43 -6.66 -45.28
C TYR A 664 14.00 -5.24 -45.41
N ASP A 665 14.05 -4.77 -46.66
CA ASP A 665 14.31 -3.39 -47.07
C ASP A 665 13.19 -2.43 -46.59
N PRO A 666 13.46 -1.12 -46.48
CA PRO A 666 12.54 -0.18 -45.84
C PRO A 666 11.29 0.09 -46.69
N ILE A 667 10.12 -0.19 -46.12
CA ILE A 667 8.83 0.24 -46.67
C ILE A 667 8.68 1.75 -46.45
N ASN A 668 8.66 2.50 -47.56
CA ASN A 668 8.20 3.88 -47.61
C ASN A 668 6.68 3.93 -47.37
N LEU A 669 6.26 4.63 -46.31
CA LEU A 669 4.88 4.98 -46.06
C LEU A 669 4.48 6.14 -46.99
N HIS A 670 3.87 5.82 -48.13
CA HIS A 670 3.10 6.79 -48.92
C HIS A 670 1.65 6.83 -48.41
N LEU A 671 1.25 7.99 -47.90
CA LEU A 671 -0.15 8.37 -47.72
C LEU A 671 -0.80 8.52 -49.09
N SER A 672 -1.90 7.81 -49.35
CA SER A 672 -2.77 8.00 -50.50
C SER A 672 -4.23 8.08 -50.05
N THR A 673 -4.91 9.08 -50.60
CA THR A 673 -6.27 9.54 -50.35
C THR A 673 -7.29 8.84 -51.28
N THR A 674 -8.40 8.38 -50.67
CA THR A 674 -9.81 8.34 -51.15
C THR A 674 -10.32 7.47 -52.33
N VAL A 675 -11.24 6.52 -51.98
CA VAL A 675 -12.68 6.35 -52.43
C VAL A 675 -12.94 5.65 -53.81
N PRO A 676 -14.07 4.90 -54.07
CA PRO A 676 -14.03 3.44 -54.24
C PRO A 676 -14.65 2.97 -55.59
N SER A 677 -14.65 1.66 -55.86
CA SER A 677 -15.52 1.08 -56.89
C SER A 677 -15.84 -0.39 -56.63
N CYS A 678 -17.14 -0.68 -56.59
CA CYS A 678 -17.76 -2.00 -56.60
C CYS A 678 -17.35 -2.83 -57.82
N VAL A 679 -17.13 -4.12 -57.62
CA VAL A 679 -17.43 -5.16 -58.61
C VAL A 679 -17.93 -6.42 -57.89
N HIS A 680 -19.15 -6.83 -58.23
CA HIS A 680 -19.74 -8.13 -57.94
C HIS A 680 -19.02 -9.23 -58.72
N LEU A 681 -18.63 -10.32 -58.07
CA LEU A 681 -18.44 -11.61 -58.75
C LEU A 681 -19.06 -12.75 -57.92
N HIS A 682 -20.08 -13.35 -58.53
CA HIS A 682 -20.65 -14.65 -58.20
C HIS A 682 -19.58 -15.75 -58.38
N PHE A 683 -19.50 -16.71 -57.47
CA PHE A 683 -19.04 -18.06 -57.80
C PHE A 683 -19.90 -19.11 -57.11
N ASN A 684 -20.22 -20.13 -57.91
CA ASN A 684 -21.16 -21.19 -57.65
C ASN A 684 -20.66 -22.20 -56.61
N GLN A 685 -21.61 -22.61 -55.78
CA GLN A 685 -21.91 -23.96 -55.31
C GLN A 685 -21.10 -25.10 -55.99
N LEU A 686 -20.42 -25.90 -55.16
CA LEU A 686 -20.13 -27.30 -55.44
C LEU A 686 -20.20 -28.06 -54.12
N ASP A 687 -21.18 -28.97 -54.05
CA ASP A 687 -21.35 -29.99 -53.04
C ASP A 687 -20.17 -30.98 -53.03
N SER A 688 -19.77 -31.44 -51.84
CA SER A 688 -19.44 -32.85 -51.65
C SER A 688 -19.55 -33.27 -50.18
N ASN A 689 -20.22 -34.40 -50.01
CA ASN A 689 -20.52 -35.11 -48.77
C ASN A 689 -19.32 -35.92 -48.22
N HIS A 690 -19.43 -36.24 -46.93
CA HIS A 690 -18.84 -37.39 -46.19
C HIS A 690 -17.32 -37.40 -45.93
N TYR A 691 -16.91 -37.08 -44.70
CA TYR A 691 -16.86 -37.99 -43.54
C TYR A 691 -16.82 -37.20 -42.23
#